data_AF-A0A8J8MKI2-F1
#
_entry.id   AF-A0A8J8MKI2-F1
#
_cell.length_a   1.000
_cell.length_b   1.000
_cell.length_c   1.000
_cell.angle_alpha   90.00
_cell.angle_beta   90.00
_cell.angle_gamma   90.00
#
_symmetry.space_group_name_H-M   'P 1'
#
loop_
_entity.id
_entity.type
_entity.pdbx_description
1 polymer ?
#
loop_
_entity_poly.entity_id
_entity_poly.type
_entity_poly.pdbx_seq_one_letter_code
_entity_poly.pdbx_strand_id
1 'polypeptide(L)'
;MRERKRPEFPKRAVVTAGMPYGNKELHFGHVGGLFVHADTYARFLRDRIGKDNVIFVSGTDCYGSPIAANYRQLVEEGKITGSLEDYVRKNYEKQKEVLDKYDMNLNLYAASGLDRAGEIHKEVSEKIFNTLYEHDYLVKMSTPQFYDPDFKVLLNGRQVVGKCPIDGCQSDKAYADECALGHMYMPNELIDPKSVLSGKKPELRDVTNWYYKLEDYTEALKGQMDYLKQHSTARKYLIKTIEEFLKQPIIYVKRKQLEDGVASLQAKLPKHTIIDEPKKPSITFIFDNLNDRDKAREVLDSMGLHFRTGKTLVPFRLSGNIDWGIKVPEKEGLDDLTFWVWPESLWAPISFTKTYLESIGEDKDEWKNWWLSEESKVYQFIGEDNIYFYGIAEMAMGLSLLGIDSKDQVDWEHVNLPHLVPNNHVLFMDKKASSSSDIKPPMAEELLDHYTAEQLRMHFLSLGLAKKSVSFMPQVYMPEEERQGPDTVLKDGNLLTNVFNRLVRSCFYTAQKYFDTKIPHGEVSEEILHLSKDAVLNYEMHMYRHDFHRIVYVLDSYIRKLNKYWVNHMKKADTDENNDLRKQVLVDAFYGVKSALTLIHPIAPTSCEMVRDYLQVSENIWNWDYIFEPISALMDDVATHELKYLEPRIDFFKKHESQFK
;
A
#
# COMPACT_ATOMS: atom_id res chain seq x y z
N MET A 1 -19.35 8.81 -31.73
CA MET A 1 -18.93 8.87 -30.31
C MET A 1 -17.73 9.78 -30.21
N ARG A 2 -17.63 10.68 -29.21
CA ARG A 2 -16.38 11.44 -29.01
C ARG A 2 -15.28 10.43 -28.66
N GLU A 3 -14.21 10.43 -29.44
CA GLU A 3 -13.02 9.61 -29.21
C GLU A 3 -12.48 9.93 -27.81
N ARG A 4 -12.53 8.96 -26.89
CA ARG A 4 -12.02 9.15 -25.53
C ARG A 4 -10.51 8.98 -25.59
N LYS A 5 -9.75 10.02 -25.24
CA LYS A 5 -8.29 9.91 -25.11
C LYS A 5 -7.97 8.84 -24.05
N ARG A 6 -7.21 7.81 -24.43
CA ARG A 6 -6.70 6.77 -23.51
C ARG A 6 -5.70 7.40 -22.52
N PRO A 7 -5.60 6.90 -21.29
CA PRO A 7 -4.56 7.34 -20.37
C PRO A 7 -3.17 6.96 -20.90
N GLU A 8 -2.18 7.76 -20.55
CA GLU A 8 -0.77 7.50 -20.85
C GLU A 8 -0.14 6.83 -19.62
N PHE A 9 0.67 5.80 -19.87
CA PHE A 9 1.41 5.05 -18.84
C PHE A 9 2.91 5.30 -19.03
N PRO A 10 3.72 5.22 -17.97
CA PRO A 10 5.16 5.44 -18.08
C PRO A 10 5.82 4.35 -18.92
N LYS A 11 7.04 4.59 -19.40
CA LYS A 11 7.82 3.57 -20.13
C LYS A 11 8.39 2.51 -19.19
N ARG A 12 8.66 2.89 -17.94
CA ARG A 12 9.09 2.00 -16.86
C ARG A 12 8.30 2.26 -15.60
N ALA A 13 8.15 1.25 -14.76
CA ALA A 13 7.50 1.40 -13.47
C ALA A 13 8.19 0.62 -12.37
N VAL A 14 8.27 1.23 -11.19
CA VAL A 14 8.53 0.51 -9.94
C VAL A 14 7.23 0.47 -9.16
N VAL A 15 6.79 -0.71 -8.77
CA VAL A 15 5.67 -0.90 -7.85
C VAL A 15 6.25 -1.33 -6.50
N THR A 16 5.69 -0.80 -5.41
CA THR A 16 6.04 -1.25 -4.06
C THR A 16 4.79 -1.49 -3.23
N ALA A 17 4.91 -2.37 -2.23
CA ALA A 17 3.91 -2.59 -1.21
C ALA A 17 4.52 -2.34 0.17
N GLY A 18 3.76 -1.70 1.07
CA GLY A 18 4.19 -1.40 2.43
C GLY A 18 4.73 -2.63 3.16
N MET A 19 5.87 -2.46 3.83
CA MET A 19 6.63 -3.54 4.43
C MET A 19 6.00 -4.01 5.76
N PRO A 20 5.67 -5.30 5.91
CA PRO A 20 5.27 -5.86 7.19
C PRO A 20 6.44 -5.92 8.17
N TYR A 21 6.19 -5.65 9.45
CA TYR A 21 7.20 -5.76 10.50
C TYR A 21 7.69 -7.20 10.70
N GLY A 22 8.98 -7.38 10.95
CA GLY A 22 9.66 -8.66 11.14
C GLY A 22 9.34 -9.42 12.43
N ASN A 23 8.38 -8.93 13.23
CA ASN A 23 7.83 -9.64 14.39
C ASN A 23 6.38 -10.09 14.19
N LYS A 24 5.86 -10.05 12.96
CA LYS A 24 4.48 -10.41 12.65
C LYS A 24 4.40 -11.43 11.54
N GLU A 25 3.36 -12.24 11.58
CA GLU A 25 2.90 -13.00 10.44
C GLU A 25 1.86 -12.18 9.64
N LEU A 26 1.58 -12.57 8.39
CA LEU A 26 0.64 -11.83 7.53
C LEU A 26 -0.81 -12.22 7.82
N HIS A 27 -1.58 -11.32 8.43
CA HIS A 27 -3.05 -11.43 8.48
C HIS A 27 -3.73 -10.92 7.19
N PHE A 28 -5.03 -11.18 7.07
CA PHE A 28 -5.86 -10.80 5.91
C PHE A 28 -5.69 -9.34 5.45
N GLY A 29 -5.57 -8.38 6.39
CA GLY A 29 -5.40 -6.96 6.06
C GLY A 29 -4.08 -6.62 5.36
N HIS A 30 -2.97 -7.32 5.62
CA HIS A 30 -1.72 -7.09 4.89
C HIS A 30 -1.87 -7.54 3.44
N VAL A 31 -2.41 -8.75 3.24
CA VAL A 31 -2.57 -9.32 1.91
C VAL A 31 -3.67 -8.60 1.12
N GLY A 32 -4.89 -8.57 1.66
CA GLY A 32 -6.06 -7.99 1.00
C GLY A 32 -6.07 -6.46 0.94
N GLY A 33 -5.49 -5.78 1.94
CA GLY A 33 -5.45 -4.31 1.96
C GLY A 33 -4.29 -3.70 1.19
N LEU A 34 -3.20 -4.43 0.98
CA LEU A 34 -2.00 -3.93 0.30
C LEU A 34 -1.52 -4.83 -0.84
N PHE A 35 -1.02 -6.04 -0.54
CA PHE A 35 -0.29 -6.85 -1.52
C PHE A 35 -1.12 -7.23 -2.75
N VAL A 36 -2.39 -7.63 -2.58
CA VAL A 36 -3.29 -7.95 -3.71
C VAL A 36 -3.44 -6.76 -4.66
N HIS A 37 -3.58 -5.54 -4.12
CA HIS A 37 -3.73 -4.34 -4.93
C HIS A 37 -2.43 -4.00 -5.68
N ALA A 38 -1.29 -4.08 -5.00
CA ALA A 38 0.02 -3.82 -5.59
C ALA A 38 0.36 -4.83 -6.68
N ASP A 39 0.17 -6.12 -6.42
CA ASP A 39 0.45 -7.21 -7.36
C ASP A 39 -0.47 -7.15 -8.59
N THR A 40 -1.77 -6.90 -8.39
CA THR A 40 -2.72 -6.73 -9.50
C THR A 40 -2.30 -5.56 -10.38
N TYR A 41 -1.85 -4.45 -9.80
CA TYR A 41 -1.38 -3.31 -10.58
C TYR A 41 -0.05 -3.59 -11.29
N ALA A 42 0.90 -4.27 -10.63
CA ALA A 42 2.16 -4.68 -11.23
C ALA A 42 1.94 -5.61 -12.43
N ARG A 43 1.06 -6.62 -12.30
CA ARG A 43 0.69 -7.51 -13.41
C ARG A 43 0.02 -6.76 -14.55
N PHE A 44 -0.91 -5.86 -14.25
CA PHE A 44 -1.52 -4.99 -15.26
C PHE A 44 -0.46 -4.15 -16.00
N LEU A 45 0.51 -3.57 -15.30
CA LEU A 45 1.58 -2.82 -15.94
C LEU A 45 2.48 -3.74 -16.78
N ARG A 46 2.80 -4.97 -16.34
CA ARG A 46 3.58 -5.92 -17.14
C ARG A 46 2.88 -6.27 -18.45
N ASP A 47 1.56 -6.46 -18.41
CA ASP A 47 0.72 -6.66 -19.59
C ASP A 47 0.67 -5.41 -20.48
N ARG A 48 0.67 -4.22 -19.86
CA ARG A 48 0.43 -2.93 -20.53
C ARG A 48 1.66 -2.30 -21.15
N ILE A 49 2.83 -2.43 -20.52
CA ILE A 49 4.10 -1.79 -20.92
C ILE A 49 5.26 -2.78 -21.06
N GLY A 50 5.01 -4.08 -20.86
CA GLY A 50 6.01 -5.15 -20.98
C GLY A 50 6.60 -5.57 -19.64
N LYS A 51 6.85 -6.87 -19.49
CA LYS A 51 7.32 -7.49 -18.24
C LYS A 51 8.66 -6.92 -17.75
N ASP A 52 9.57 -6.64 -18.68
CA ASP A 52 10.93 -6.17 -18.39
C ASP A 52 10.95 -4.67 -18.03
N ASN A 53 9.82 -3.97 -18.18
CA ASN A 53 9.65 -2.56 -17.85
C ASN A 53 8.97 -2.33 -16.50
N VAL A 54 8.78 -3.39 -15.69
CA VAL A 54 8.14 -3.30 -14.37
C VAL A 54 8.95 -4.05 -13.32
N ILE A 55 9.36 -3.33 -12.27
CA ILE A 55 9.95 -3.90 -11.07
C ILE A 55 8.94 -3.80 -9.92
N PHE A 56 8.52 -4.93 -9.36
CA PHE A 56 7.71 -4.97 -8.15
C PHE A 56 8.54 -5.50 -6.97
N VAL A 57 8.84 -4.63 -6.00
CA VAL A 57 9.62 -4.98 -4.81
C VAL A 57 8.88 -4.67 -3.52
N SER A 58 9.09 -5.50 -2.51
CA SER A 58 8.67 -5.27 -1.13
C SER A 58 9.58 -6.09 -0.21
N GLY A 59 9.28 -6.12 1.08
CA GLY A 59 10.04 -6.92 2.02
C GLY A 59 9.54 -6.83 3.44
N THR A 60 10.28 -7.48 4.32
CA THR A 60 10.10 -7.42 5.76
C THR A 60 10.90 -6.26 6.34
N ASP A 61 10.23 -5.40 7.10
CA ASP A 61 10.88 -4.38 7.92
C ASP A 61 11.50 -5.05 9.15
N CYS A 62 12.83 -5.13 9.17
CA CYS A 62 13.58 -5.93 10.13
C CYS A 62 13.89 -5.19 11.43
N TYR A 63 13.70 -3.87 11.51
CA TYR A 63 14.21 -3.07 12.63
C TYR A 63 13.10 -2.49 13.50
N GLY A 64 13.51 -1.84 14.60
CA GLY A 64 12.62 -1.12 15.51
C GLY A 64 12.39 -1.80 16.87
N SER A 65 12.11 -0.97 17.87
CA SER A 65 11.91 -1.40 19.26
C SER A 65 10.79 -2.44 19.46
N PRO A 66 9.68 -2.47 18.68
CA PRO A 66 8.65 -3.49 18.86
C PRO A 66 9.13 -4.91 18.58
N ILE A 67 10.08 -5.09 17.65
CA ILE A 67 10.62 -6.40 17.28
C ILE A 67 11.47 -6.93 18.44
N ALA A 68 12.42 -6.12 18.92
CA ALA A 68 13.27 -6.47 20.05
C ALA A 68 12.47 -6.72 21.34
N ALA A 69 11.45 -5.89 21.62
CA ALA A 69 10.58 -6.06 22.79
C ALA A 69 9.78 -7.37 22.73
N ASN A 70 9.15 -7.66 21.58
CA ASN A 70 8.38 -8.88 21.41
C ASN A 70 9.25 -10.13 21.47
N TYR A 71 10.45 -10.10 20.87
CA TYR A 71 11.43 -11.16 20.98
C TYR A 71 11.84 -11.44 22.42
N ARG A 72 12.23 -10.39 23.18
CA ARG A 72 12.61 -10.53 24.61
C ARG A 72 11.49 -11.17 25.43
N GLN A 73 10.26 -10.72 25.25
CA GLN A 73 9.10 -11.28 25.93
C GLN A 73 8.93 -12.78 25.63
N LEU A 74 9.01 -13.19 24.35
CA LEU A 74 8.85 -14.60 23.97
C LEU A 74 9.99 -15.50 24.48
N VAL A 75 11.21 -14.97 24.58
CA VAL A 75 12.35 -15.67 25.20
C VAL A 75 12.15 -15.84 26.70
N GLU A 76 11.73 -14.79 27.41
CA GLU A 76 11.44 -14.83 28.85
C GLU A 76 10.30 -15.80 29.19
N GLU A 77 9.28 -15.89 28.33
CA GLU A 77 8.19 -16.87 28.42
C GLU A 77 8.61 -18.30 28.02
N GLY A 78 9.84 -18.51 27.58
CA GLY A 78 10.35 -19.82 27.13
C GLY A 78 9.71 -20.34 25.84
N LYS A 79 9.06 -19.49 25.06
CA LYS A 79 8.33 -19.86 23.82
C LYS A 79 9.25 -19.96 22.60
N ILE A 80 10.36 -19.23 22.59
CA ILE A 80 11.36 -19.26 21.52
C ILE A 80 12.78 -19.32 22.11
N THR A 81 13.72 -19.82 21.31
CA THR A 81 15.16 -19.82 21.58
C THR A 81 15.88 -19.34 20.30
N GLY A 82 17.15 -18.98 20.39
CA GLY A 82 17.93 -18.48 19.24
C GLY A 82 18.33 -17.02 19.41
N SER A 83 18.70 -16.36 18.31
CA SER A 83 19.01 -14.94 18.24
C SER A 83 17.81 -14.10 17.76
N LEU A 84 17.91 -12.78 17.91
CA LEU A 84 16.92 -11.85 17.34
C LEU A 84 16.88 -11.93 15.81
N GLU A 85 18.03 -12.18 15.17
CA GLU A 85 18.11 -12.38 13.72
C GLU A 85 17.35 -13.66 13.30
N ASP A 86 17.51 -14.78 14.03
CA ASP A 86 16.77 -16.01 13.76
C ASP A 86 15.26 -15.81 13.88
N TYR A 87 14.82 -15.01 14.84
CA TYR A 87 13.42 -14.66 15.03
C TYR A 87 12.87 -13.87 13.84
N VAL A 88 13.58 -12.84 13.38
CA VAL A 88 13.19 -12.04 12.22
C VAL A 88 13.21 -12.89 10.94
N ARG A 89 14.25 -13.72 10.75
CA ARG A 89 14.39 -14.63 9.61
C ARG A 89 13.22 -15.60 9.50
N LYS A 90 12.83 -16.22 10.61
CA LYS A 90 11.64 -17.11 10.65
C LYS A 90 10.36 -16.38 10.23
N ASN A 91 10.17 -15.14 10.67
CA ASN A 91 8.99 -14.36 10.27
C ASN A 91 9.07 -13.96 8.79
N TYR A 92 10.23 -13.52 8.29
CA TYR A 92 10.47 -13.23 6.87
C TYR A 92 10.12 -14.43 5.98
N GLU A 93 10.59 -15.63 6.32
CA GLU A 93 10.31 -16.86 5.57
C GLU A 93 8.81 -17.18 5.54
N LYS A 94 8.12 -17.08 6.68
CA LYS A 94 6.66 -17.26 6.74
C LYS A 94 5.90 -16.22 5.92
N GLN A 95 6.30 -14.94 6.01
CA GLN A 95 5.68 -13.88 5.23
C GLN A 95 5.81 -14.17 3.73
N LYS A 96 7.00 -14.57 3.29
CA LYS A 96 7.26 -14.95 1.89
C LYS A 96 6.40 -16.16 1.47
N GLU A 97 6.38 -17.22 2.27
CA GLU A 97 5.58 -18.42 1.99
C GLU A 97 4.10 -18.10 1.81
N VAL A 98 3.54 -17.24 2.67
CA VAL A 98 2.14 -16.81 2.55
C VAL A 98 1.91 -16.02 1.27
N LEU A 99 2.81 -15.11 0.89
CA LEU A 99 2.68 -14.36 -0.36
C LEU A 99 2.76 -15.29 -1.59
N ASP A 100 3.64 -16.30 -1.56
CA ASP A 100 3.75 -17.32 -2.61
C ASP A 100 2.44 -18.12 -2.75
N LYS A 101 1.80 -18.51 -1.63
CA LYS A 101 0.49 -19.19 -1.64
C LYS A 101 -0.65 -18.35 -2.21
N TYR A 102 -0.51 -17.02 -2.20
CA TYR A 102 -1.45 -16.08 -2.81
C TYR A 102 -1.12 -15.74 -4.28
N ASP A 103 -0.12 -16.40 -4.87
CA ASP A 103 0.37 -16.15 -6.23
C ASP A 103 0.77 -14.67 -6.42
N MET A 104 1.56 -14.15 -5.48
CA MET A 104 2.16 -12.82 -5.59
C MET A 104 3.41 -12.90 -6.45
N ASN A 105 3.51 -12.04 -7.47
CA ASN A 105 4.62 -12.05 -8.43
C ASN A 105 5.54 -10.85 -8.20
N LEU A 106 6.23 -10.83 -7.07
CA LEU A 106 7.28 -9.86 -6.79
C LEU A 106 8.55 -10.21 -7.58
N ASN A 107 9.25 -9.21 -8.08
CA ASN A 107 10.61 -9.35 -8.59
C ASN A 107 11.58 -9.68 -7.44
N LEU A 108 11.36 -9.08 -6.26
CA LEU A 108 12.09 -9.41 -5.04
C LEU A 108 11.22 -9.13 -3.80
N TYR A 109 11.13 -10.14 -2.92
CA TYR A 109 10.67 -9.97 -1.53
C TYR A 109 11.87 -10.11 -0.59
N ALA A 110 12.37 -8.98 -0.09
CA ALA A 110 13.61 -8.89 0.68
C ALA A 110 13.36 -8.67 2.18
N ALA A 111 14.43 -8.44 2.94
CA ALA A 111 14.39 -8.10 4.35
C ALA A 111 15.45 -7.01 4.61
N SER A 112 15.05 -5.89 5.22
CA SER A 112 15.95 -4.72 5.39
C SER A 112 17.18 -4.98 6.26
N GLY A 113 17.16 -6.05 7.05
CA GLY A 113 18.28 -6.43 7.93
C GLY A 113 18.86 -7.82 7.68
N LEU A 114 18.47 -8.50 6.59
CA LEU A 114 18.95 -9.86 6.31
C LEU A 114 19.62 -9.94 4.94
N ASP A 115 20.63 -10.81 4.87
CA ASP A 115 21.28 -11.25 3.64
C ASP A 115 21.83 -10.07 2.80
N ARG A 116 21.98 -10.26 1.49
CA ARG A 116 22.54 -9.24 0.59
C ARG A 116 21.73 -7.94 0.57
N ALA A 117 20.41 -8.04 0.76
CA ALA A 117 19.54 -6.88 0.83
C ALA A 117 19.87 -5.99 2.04
N GLY A 118 20.15 -6.58 3.20
CA GLY A 118 20.55 -5.87 4.41
C GLY A 118 21.91 -5.15 4.26
N GLU A 119 22.86 -5.79 3.59
CA GLU A 119 24.16 -5.16 3.28
C GLU A 119 24.00 -3.92 2.39
N ILE A 120 23.28 -4.06 1.26
CA ILE A 120 22.99 -2.94 0.36
C ILE A 120 22.20 -1.85 1.07
N HIS A 121 21.27 -2.23 1.94
CA HIS A 121 20.46 -1.28 2.68
C HIS A 121 21.29 -0.46 3.69
N LYS A 122 22.28 -1.08 4.34
CA LYS A 122 23.28 -0.36 5.13
C LYS A 122 24.08 0.63 4.28
N GLU A 123 24.60 0.20 3.12
CA GLU A 123 25.33 1.08 2.17
C GLU A 123 24.48 2.29 1.75
N VAL A 124 23.20 2.06 1.42
CA VAL A 124 22.25 3.12 1.01
C VAL A 124 21.96 4.08 2.16
N SER A 125 21.74 3.56 3.38
CA SER A 125 21.46 4.36 4.57
C SER A 125 22.64 5.27 4.94
N GLU A 126 23.86 4.73 4.90
CA GLU A 126 25.09 5.51 5.11
C GLU A 126 25.25 6.60 4.05
N LYS A 127 24.98 6.29 2.78
CA LYS A 127 25.05 7.26 1.69
C LYS A 127 24.04 8.39 1.87
N ILE A 128 22.77 8.06 2.13
CA ILE A 128 21.70 9.04 2.34
C ILE A 128 22.05 9.97 3.50
N PHE A 129 22.48 9.41 4.64
CA PHE A 129 22.85 10.23 5.79
C PHE A 129 24.01 11.19 5.49
N ASN A 130 25.07 10.70 4.85
CA ASN A 130 26.19 11.56 4.48
C ASN A 130 25.75 12.67 3.52
N THR A 131 24.91 12.37 2.53
CA THR A 131 24.37 13.38 1.61
C THR A 131 23.51 14.42 2.34
N LEU A 132 22.65 14.01 3.27
CA LEU A 132 21.84 14.95 4.06
C LEU A 132 22.71 15.80 4.99
N TYR A 133 23.74 15.21 5.59
CA TYR A 133 24.68 15.89 6.48
C TYR A 133 25.54 16.92 5.74
N GLU A 134 26.12 16.54 4.61
CA GLU A 134 27.02 17.39 3.81
C GLU A 134 26.32 18.65 3.26
N HIS A 135 25.02 18.58 3.01
CA HIS A 135 24.21 19.70 2.53
C HIS A 135 23.47 20.46 3.64
N ASP A 136 23.80 20.23 4.91
CA ASP A 136 23.16 20.90 6.07
C ASP A 136 21.63 20.72 6.12
N TYR A 137 21.11 19.55 5.74
CA TYR A 137 19.70 19.20 5.92
C TYR A 137 19.41 18.57 7.29
N LEU A 138 20.43 18.34 8.10
CA LEU A 138 20.34 17.73 9.41
C LEU A 138 20.57 18.73 10.53
N VAL A 139 19.92 18.51 11.67
CA VAL A 139 20.11 19.27 12.90
C VAL A 139 20.27 18.32 14.08
N LYS A 140 21.18 18.67 15.00
CA LYS A 140 21.30 17.98 16.30
C LYS A 140 20.31 18.59 17.26
N MET A 141 19.50 17.74 17.88
CA MET A 141 18.58 18.17 18.93
C MET A 141 18.76 17.30 20.15
N SER A 142 18.92 17.95 21.31
CA SER A 142 18.86 17.30 22.61
C SER A 142 17.41 17.29 23.06
N THR A 143 16.81 16.11 23.10
CA THR A 143 15.40 15.95 23.48
C THR A 143 15.28 15.02 24.68
N PRO A 144 14.33 15.27 25.60
CA PRO A 144 14.07 14.35 26.69
C PRO A 144 13.59 13.02 26.14
N GLN A 145 14.23 11.92 26.54
CA GLN A 145 13.80 10.55 26.28
C GLN A 145 13.50 9.83 27.58
N PHE A 146 12.59 8.86 27.50
CA PHE A 146 12.26 8.04 28.66
C PHE A 146 13.40 7.08 29.00
N TYR A 147 13.65 6.87 30.29
CA TYR A 147 14.64 5.95 30.82
C TYR A 147 14.02 5.09 31.92
N ASP A 148 14.26 3.78 31.86
CA ASP A 148 13.87 2.85 32.91
C ASP A 148 15.03 2.66 33.91
N PRO A 149 14.90 3.13 35.16
CA PRO A 149 15.96 3.00 36.16
C PRO A 149 16.18 1.57 36.65
N ASP A 150 15.17 0.68 36.55
CA ASP A 150 15.30 -0.71 36.98
C ASP A 150 16.09 -1.52 35.94
N PHE A 151 15.75 -1.34 34.66
CA PHE A 151 16.41 -2.04 33.55
C PHE A 151 17.64 -1.32 33.01
N LYS A 152 17.89 -0.10 33.49
CA LYS A 152 19.00 0.77 33.08
C LYS A 152 19.09 0.99 31.57
N VAL A 153 17.94 1.20 30.93
CA VAL A 153 17.84 1.31 29.48
C VAL A 153 16.97 2.50 29.09
N LEU A 154 17.33 3.16 27.99
CA LEU A 154 16.48 4.16 27.36
C LEU A 154 15.28 3.47 26.67
N LEU A 155 14.10 4.03 26.84
CA LEU A 155 12.83 3.50 26.35
C LEU A 155 12.40 4.28 25.10
N ASN A 156 12.14 3.55 24.04
CA ASN A 156 11.85 4.08 22.72
C ASN A 156 10.54 3.53 22.16
N GLY A 157 9.77 4.37 21.46
CA GLY A 157 8.52 4.00 20.81
C GLY A 157 7.57 3.25 21.75
N ARG A 158 7.22 2.01 21.39
CA ARG A 158 6.23 1.18 22.12
C ARG A 158 6.68 0.66 23.48
N GLN A 159 7.90 0.95 23.91
CA GLN A 159 8.39 0.60 25.26
C GLN A 159 7.85 1.54 26.35
N VAL A 160 7.20 2.64 25.95
CA VAL A 160 6.44 3.52 26.85
C VAL A 160 5.00 3.57 26.39
N VAL A 161 4.06 3.57 27.32
CA VAL A 161 2.63 3.77 27.06
C VAL A 161 2.09 4.92 27.90
N GLY A 162 1.16 5.68 27.32
CA GLY A 162 0.48 6.81 27.95
C GLY A 162 -0.78 7.23 27.18
N LYS A 163 -1.19 8.50 27.30
CA LYS A 163 -2.29 9.11 26.54
C LYS A 163 -1.79 10.25 25.63
N CYS A 164 -2.38 10.36 24.44
CA CYS A 164 -1.95 11.32 23.42
C CYS A 164 -2.20 12.78 23.89
N PRO A 165 -1.21 13.69 23.76
CA PRO A 165 -1.38 15.10 24.13
C PRO A 165 -2.16 15.94 23.10
N ILE A 166 -2.29 15.48 21.86
CA ILE A 166 -2.88 16.23 20.75
C ILE A 166 -4.40 16.41 20.94
N ASP A 167 -4.89 17.63 20.74
CA ASP A 167 -6.31 17.95 20.90
C ASP A 167 -7.19 17.21 19.91
N GLY A 168 -8.32 16.70 20.41
CA GLY A 168 -9.26 15.91 19.60
C GLY A 168 -8.74 14.55 19.14
N CYS A 169 -7.53 14.13 19.53
CA CYS A 169 -7.03 12.81 19.18
C CYS A 169 -7.83 11.72 19.90
N GLN A 170 -8.32 10.75 19.14
CA GLN A 170 -9.07 9.59 19.63
C GLN A 170 -8.22 8.30 19.60
N SER A 171 -6.89 8.43 19.65
CA SER A 171 -6.01 7.26 19.62
C SER A 171 -6.20 6.41 20.87
N ASP A 172 -6.40 5.11 20.69
CA ASP A 172 -6.53 4.14 21.78
C ASP A 172 -5.25 3.99 22.60
N LYS A 173 -4.09 4.30 21.99
CA LYS A 173 -2.76 4.21 22.61
C LYS A 173 -1.85 5.35 22.17
N ALA A 174 -1.02 5.81 23.09
CA ALA A 174 0.06 6.75 22.85
C ALA A 174 1.37 6.16 23.36
N TYR A 175 2.45 6.38 22.62
CA TYR A 175 3.78 5.84 22.86
C TYR A 175 4.77 6.96 23.17
N ALA A 176 6.07 6.63 23.30
CA ALA A 176 7.10 7.57 23.73
C ALA A 176 7.07 8.93 23.01
N ASP A 177 6.97 8.93 21.69
CA ASP A 177 7.08 10.11 20.82
C ASP A 177 6.03 10.14 19.68
N GLU A 178 5.13 9.16 19.63
CA GLU A 178 4.06 9.05 18.63
C GLU A 178 2.79 8.41 19.20
N CYS A 179 1.61 8.74 18.67
CA CYS A 179 0.40 7.96 18.93
C CYS A 179 0.10 6.95 17.81
N ALA A 180 -0.80 5.99 18.08
CA ALA A 180 -1.19 4.97 17.11
C ALA A 180 -1.89 5.52 15.84
N LEU A 181 -2.22 6.81 15.79
CA LEU A 181 -2.75 7.51 14.63
C LEU A 181 -1.68 8.36 13.89
N GLY A 182 -0.40 8.24 14.28
CA GLY A 182 0.72 8.92 13.62
C GLY A 182 0.92 10.39 14.01
N HIS A 183 0.30 10.87 15.10
CA HIS A 183 0.66 12.20 15.61
C HIS A 183 2.01 12.14 16.35
N MET A 184 2.94 13.00 15.94
CA MET A 184 4.24 13.17 16.57
C MET A 184 4.17 14.22 17.70
N TYR A 185 4.87 13.98 18.80
CA TYR A 185 5.00 14.91 19.94
C TYR A 185 6.29 14.63 20.72
N MET A 186 6.63 15.54 21.64
CA MET A 186 7.81 15.39 22.49
C MET A 186 7.51 14.44 23.66
N PRO A 187 8.47 13.62 24.13
CA PRO A 187 8.22 12.66 25.21
C PRO A 187 7.71 13.26 26.52
N ASN A 188 8.13 14.48 26.86
CA ASN A 188 7.62 15.21 28.04
C ASN A 188 6.13 15.59 27.93
N GLU A 189 5.54 15.57 26.74
CA GLU A 189 4.11 15.85 26.52
C GLU A 189 3.24 14.62 26.75
N LEU A 190 3.81 13.41 26.78
CA LEU A 190 3.06 12.18 26.96
C LEU A 190 2.38 12.16 28.35
N ILE A 191 1.07 11.98 28.36
CA ILE A 191 0.28 11.99 29.59
C ILE A 191 0.33 10.60 30.25
N ASP A 192 0.60 10.56 31.56
CA ASP A 192 0.69 9.34 32.38
C ASP A 192 1.66 8.27 31.83
N PRO A 193 2.94 8.60 31.57
CA PRO A 193 3.87 7.66 30.96
C PRO A 193 4.18 6.48 31.89
N LYS A 194 4.20 5.28 31.33
CA LYS A 194 4.59 4.03 32.00
C LYS A 194 5.53 3.23 31.13
N SER A 195 6.60 2.71 31.73
CA SER A 195 7.49 1.73 31.11
C SER A 195 6.74 0.41 30.92
N VAL A 196 6.83 -0.16 29.73
CA VAL A 196 6.32 -1.52 29.45
C VAL A 196 7.22 -2.58 30.09
N LEU A 197 8.49 -2.27 30.35
CA LEU A 197 9.45 -3.21 30.94
C LEU A 197 9.22 -3.36 32.44
N SER A 198 9.25 -2.26 33.20
CA SER A 198 9.10 -2.28 34.67
C SER A 198 7.68 -2.06 35.17
N GLY A 199 6.77 -1.57 34.31
CA GLY A 199 5.44 -1.11 34.73
C GLY A 199 5.43 0.19 35.53
N LYS A 200 6.61 0.79 35.81
CA LYS A 200 6.78 2.01 36.61
C LYS A 200 6.80 3.27 35.74
N LYS A 201 6.70 4.44 36.38
CA LYS A 201 6.87 5.72 35.70
C LYS A 201 8.35 5.89 35.31
N PRO A 202 8.67 6.06 34.01
CA PRO A 202 10.05 6.27 33.57
C PRO A 202 10.55 7.68 33.92
N GLU A 203 11.87 7.83 34.01
CA GLU A 203 12.56 9.12 34.14
C GLU A 203 12.74 9.75 32.75
N LEU A 204 12.92 11.06 32.68
CA LEU A 204 13.36 11.73 31.46
C LEU A 204 14.86 12.01 31.52
N ARG A 205 15.57 11.68 30.44
CA ARG A 205 16.98 11.99 30.26
C ARG A 205 17.18 12.63 28.90
N ASP A 206 17.96 13.69 28.85
CA ASP A 206 18.28 14.34 27.59
C ASP A 206 19.22 13.47 26.76
N VAL A 207 18.85 13.26 25.50
CA VAL A 207 19.64 12.50 24.54
C VAL A 207 19.73 13.29 23.25
N THR A 208 20.96 13.45 22.74
CA THR A 208 21.19 14.16 21.49
C THR A 208 21.05 13.19 20.32
N ASN A 209 20.22 13.54 19.34
CA ASN A 209 19.99 12.76 18.13
C ASN A 209 20.03 13.66 16.89
N TRP A 210 20.18 13.02 15.72
CA TRP A 210 20.03 13.65 14.42
C TRP A 210 18.57 13.71 14.01
N TYR A 211 18.17 14.88 13.52
CA TYR A 211 16.86 15.14 12.95
C TYR A 211 17.04 15.74 11.55
N TYR A 212 16.15 15.38 10.64
CA TYR A 212 15.99 16.02 9.35
C TYR A 212 15.12 17.27 9.51
N LYS A 213 15.54 18.40 8.90
CA LYS A 213 14.84 19.70 8.93
C LYS A 213 13.57 19.67 8.07
N LEU A 214 12.62 18.79 8.41
CA LEU A 214 11.40 18.52 7.63
C LEU A 214 10.49 19.75 7.50
N GLU A 215 10.42 20.55 8.56
CA GLU A 215 9.59 21.74 8.64
C GLU A 215 9.94 22.80 7.59
N ASP A 216 11.20 22.86 7.17
CA ASP A 216 11.66 23.81 6.15
C ASP A 216 10.98 23.55 4.80
N TYR A 217 10.58 22.31 4.52
CA TYR A 217 9.92 21.91 3.27
C TYR A 217 8.41 22.17 3.22
N THR A 218 7.82 22.82 4.23
CA THR A 218 6.36 23.05 4.32
C THR A 218 5.79 23.71 3.05
N GLU A 219 6.43 24.76 2.54
CA GLU A 219 5.94 25.49 1.37
C GLU A 219 6.11 24.70 0.06
N ALA A 220 7.24 23.98 -0.10
CA ALA A 220 7.43 23.08 -1.22
C ALA A 220 6.34 21.99 -1.25
N LEU A 221 6.06 21.34 -0.12
CA LEU A 221 5.02 20.32 -0.02
C LEU A 221 3.61 20.86 -0.28
N LYS A 222 3.31 22.11 0.11
CA LYS A 222 2.05 22.76 -0.29
C LYS A 222 1.97 22.94 -1.81
N GLY A 223 3.06 23.39 -2.44
CA GLY A 223 3.18 23.47 -3.89
C GLY A 223 2.94 22.12 -4.57
N GLN A 224 3.49 21.04 -4.01
CA GLN A 224 3.24 19.68 -4.48
C GLN A 224 1.74 19.34 -4.42
N MET A 225 1.07 19.64 -3.30
CA MET A 225 -0.36 19.35 -3.14
C MET A 225 -1.20 20.11 -4.18
N ASP A 226 -0.87 21.38 -4.45
CA ASP A 226 -1.57 22.18 -5.45
C ASP A 226 -1.35 21.66 -6.88
N TYR A 227 -0.12 21.22 -7.19
CA TYR A 227 0.19 20.56 -8.45
C TYR A 227 -0.61 19.25 -8.62
N LEU A 228 -0.60 18.38 -7.60
CA LEU A 228 -1.29 17.09 -7.63
C LEU A 228 -2.81 17.24 -7.81
N LYS A 229 -3.44 18.27 -7.22
CA LYS A 229 -4.89 18.54 -7.40
C LYS A 229 -5.26 18.82 -8.85
N GLN A 230 -4.35 19.41 -9.62
CA GLN A 230 -4.60 19.89 -10.98
C GLN A 230 -4.13 18.90 -12.05
N HIS A 231 -3.01 18.19 -11.80
CA HIS A 231 -2.29 17.45 -12.84
C HIS A 231 -2.22 15.93 -12.60
N SER A 232 -2.77 15.40 -11.50
CA SER A 232 -2.62 13.99 -11.14
C SER A 232 -3.94 13.26 -10.84
N THR A 233 -3.86 11.94 -10.72
CA THR A 233 -4.94 11.07 -10.24
C THR A 233 -4.89 10.82 -8.72
N ALA A 234 -4.06 11.57 -7.98
CA ALA A 234 -3.93 11.40 -6.54
C ALA A 234 -5.29 11.50 -5.82
N ARG A 235 -5.49 10.63 -4.83
CA ARG A 235 -6.78 10.53 -4.12
C ARG A 235 -7.03 11.82 -3.34
N LYS A 236 -8.24 12.38 -3.44
CA LYS A 236 -8.59 13.65 -2.74
C LYS A 236 -8.35 13.58 -1.23
N TYR A 237 -8.63 12.43 -0.63
CA TYR A 237 -8.44 12.25 0.81
C TYR A 237 -6.95 12.22 1.19
N LEU A 238 -6.06 11.67 0.35
CA LEU A 238 -4.61 11.72 0.55
C LEU A 238 -4.13 13.17 0.65
N ILE A 239 -4.50 13.98 -0.34
CA ILE A 239 -4.14 15.40 -0.40
C ILE A 239 -4.63 16.12 0.87
N LYS A 240 -5.91 15.92 1.22
CA LYS A 240 -6.49 16.52 2.42
C LYS A 240 -5.77 16.08 3.70
N THR A 241 -5.41 14.81 3.82
CA THR A 241 -4.68 14.29 4.98
C THR A 241 -3.30 14.94 5.08
N ILE A 242 -2.56 15.07 3.98
CA ILE A 242 -1.26 15.75 3.95
C ILE A 242 -1.40 17.22 4.37
N GLU A 243 -2.35 17.96 3.77
CA GLU A 243 -2.61 19.36 4.10
C GLU A 243 -2.92 19.62 5.57
N GLU A 244 -3.48 18.64 6.28
CA GLU A 244 -3.71 18.77 7.72
C GLU A 244 -2.42 18.85 8.54
N PHE A 245 -1.32 18.26 8.07
CA PHE A 245 0.00 18.33 8.70
C PHE A 245 0.80 19.56 8.27
N LEU A 246 0.48 20.16 7.11
CA LEU A 246 1.13 21.36 6.59
C LEU A 246 0.56 22.68 7.15
N LYS A 247 -0.27 22.59 8.19
CA LYS A 247 -0.85 23.76 8.87
C LYS A 247 0.20 24.49 9.71
N GLN A 248 -0.06 25.78 9.93
CA GLN A 248 0.78 26.62 10.78
C GLN A 248 0.90 26.03 12.20
N PRO A 249 2.01 26.31 12.89
CA PRO A 249 2.18 25.93 14.30
C PRO A 249 1.12 26.59 15.18
N ILE A 250 0.38 25.79 15.95
CA ILE A 250 -0.76 26.26 16.76
C ILE A 250 -0.69 25.72 18.19
N ILE A 251 -1.12 26.54 19.15
CA ILE A 251 -1.38 26.17 20.54
C ILE A 251 -2.83 26.47 20.92
N TYR A 252 -3.47 25.53 21.61
CA TYR A 252 -4.79 25.65 22.21
C TYR A 252 -4.68 25.75 23.73
N VAL A 253 -5.17 26.85 24.32
CA VAL A 253 -5.21 27.04 25.77
C VAL A 253 -6.66 27.08 26.23
N LYS A 254 -7.04 26.27 27.22
CA LYS A 254 -8.42 26.25 27.71
C LYS A 254 -8.78 27.59 28.37
N ARG A 255 -9.94 28.15 28.00
CA ARG A 255 -10.43 29.44 28.52
C ARG A 255 -10.48 29.50 30.03
N LYS A 256 -10.88 28.40 30.67
CA LYS A 256 -10.99 28.29 32.13
C LYS A 256 -9.68 28.50 32.89
N GLN A 257 -8.52 28.45 32.20
CA GLN A 257 -7.21 28.70 32.80
C GLN A 257 -6.76 30.16 32.63
N LEU A 258 -7.51 30.97 31.88
CA LEU A 258 -7.20 32.35 31.56
C LEU A 258 -8.08 33.29 32.39
N GLU A 259 -8.03 33.12 33.72
CA GLU A 259 -8.85 33.88 34.68
C GLU A 259 -8.56 35.39 34.64
N ASP A 260 -7.30 35.76 34.39
CA ASP A 260 -6.85 37.16 34.24
C ASP A 260 -7.06 37.73 32.81
N GLY A 261 -7.78 37.00 31.96
CA GLY A 261 -8.02 37.35 30.56
C GLY A 261 -6.84 37.05 29.62
N VAL A 262 -7.12 37.12 28.32
CA VAL A 262 -6.19 36.74 27.24
C VAL A 262 -5.02 37.71 27.09
N ALA A 263 -5.24 38.98 27.43
CA ALA A 263 -4.28 40.07 27.22
C ALA A 263 -2.98 39.90 28.02
N SER A 264 -3.06 39.35 29.24
CA SER A 264 -1.90 39.12 30.10
C SER A 264 -0.97 38.04 29.54
N LEU A 265 -1.55 37.02 28.91
CA LEU A 265 -0.84 35.96 28.22
C LEU A 265 -0.27 36.46 26.89
N GLN A 266 -1.07 37.19 26.11
CA GLN A 266 -0.68 37.72 24.79
C GLN A 266 0.61 38.54 24.86
N ALA A 267 0.78 39.37 25.89
CA ALA A 267 1.97 40.20 26.05
C ALA A 267 3.27 39.41 26.31
N LYS A 268 3.17 38.14 26.74
CA LYS A 268 4.32 37.28 27.08
C LYS A 268 4.68 36.29 25.97
N LEU A 269 3.77 36.07 25.02
CA LEU A 269 4.00 35.14 23.93
C LEU A 269 4.75 35.81 22.75
N PRO A 270 5.57 35.06 21.99
CA PRO A 270 6.14 35.50 20.72
C PRO A 270 5.08 35.96 19.72
N LYS A 271 5.48 36.54 18.58
CA LYS A 271 4.53 37.03 17.57
C LYS A 271 3.53 35.94 17.16
N HIS A 272 2.24 36.24 17.26
CA HIS A 272 1.16 35.29 17.03
C HIS A 272 -0.14 35.98 16.61
N THR A 273 -1.06 35.18 16.05
CA THR A 273 -2.45 35.56 15.79
C THR A 273 -3.37 34.80 16.74
N ILE A 274 -4.41 35.45 17.26
CA ILE A 274 -5.38 34.84 18.16
C ILE A 274 -6.69 34.57 17.43
N ILE A 275 -7.22 33.36 17.57
CA ILE A 275 -8.62 33.05 17.26
C ILE A 275 -9.34 32.78 18.59
N ASP A 276 -10.17 33.75 18.97
CA ASP A 276 -11.05 33.70 20.14
C ASP A 276 -12.50 33.55 19.66
N GLU A 277 -12.99 32.31 19.58
CA GLU A 277 -14.39 32.01 19.28
C GLU A 277 -15.17 31.77 20.59
N PRO A 278 -16.12 32.63 21.00
CA PRO A 278 -16.74 32.58 22.34
C PRO A 278 -17.38 31.23 22.72
N LYS A 279 -17.81 30.45 21.72
CA LYS A 279 -18.47 29.14 21.92
C LYS A 279 -17.49 27.97 22.05
N LYS A 280 -16.20 28.16 21.77
CA LYS A 280 -15.17 27.11 21.88
C LYS A 280 -14.54 27.08 23.27
N PRO A 281 -14.20 25.91 23.81
CA PRO A 281 -13.62 25.77 25.16
C PRO A 281 -12.18 26.27 25.28
N SER A 282 -11.51 26.51 24.15
CA SER A 282 -10.11 26.92 24.08
C SER A 282 -9.94 28.15 23.19
N ILE A 283 -8.91 28.93 23.49
CA ILE A 283 -8.40 30.01 22.66
C ILE A 283 -7.24 29.46 21.84
N THR A 284 -7.19 29.84 20.57
CA THR A 284 -6.19 29.35 19.62
C THR A 284 -5.15 30.42 19.37
N PHE A 285 -3.88 30.08 19.52
CA PHE A 285 -2.72 30.93 19.23
C PHE A 285 -2.00 30.32 18.02
N ILE A 286 -1.86 31.11 16.95
CA ILE A 286 -1.23 30.69 15.69
C ILE A 286 0.10 31.42 15.56
N PHE A 287 1.17 30.69 15.32
CA PHE A 287 2.53 31.22 15.22
C PHE A 287 3.02 31.18 13.77
N ASP A 288 3.90 32.12 13.41
CA ASP A 288 4.46 32.22 12.06
C ASP A 288 5.43 31.05 11.76
N ASN A 289 6.13 30.54 12.78
CA ASN A 289 7.11 29.47 12.67
C ASN A 289 7.18 28.62 13.94
N LEU A 290 7.88 27.49 13.84
CA LEU A 290 7.97 26.48 14.91
C LEU A 290 8.69 26.99 16.16
N ASN A 291 9.76 27.77 15.97
CA ASN A 291 10.56 28.34 17.05
C ASN A 291 9.74 29.30 17.92
N ASP A 292 8.88 30.12 17.32
CA ASP A 292 7.97 31.01 18.06
C ASP A 292 6.90 30.21 18.83
N ARG A 293 6.38 29.12 18.25
CA ARG A 293 5.51 28.20 18.99
C ARG A 293 6.25 27.56 20.17
N ASP A 294 7.49 27.14 20.01
CA ASP A 294 8.23 26.44 21.06
C ASP A 294 8.61 27.37 22.22
N LYS A 295 9.03 28.59 21.92
CA LYS A 295 9.16 29.64 22.95
C LYS A 295 7.84 29.93 23.66
N ALA A 296 6.72 29.92 22.94
CA ALA A 296 5.41 30.09 23.56
C ALA A 296 5.07 28.94 24.52
N ARG A 297 5.45 27.70 24.18
CA ARG A 297 5.27 26.52 25.05
C ARG A 297 6.05 26.67 26.35
N GLU A 298 7.33 27.07 26.28
CA GLU A 298 8.15 27.32 27.46
C GLU A 298 7.53 28.37 28.39
N VAL A 299 7.00 29.46 27.82
CA VAL A 299 6.30 30.49 28.59
C VAL A 299 5.05 29.92 29.27
N LEU A 300 4.23 29.14 28.55
CA LEU A 300 3.02 28.54 29.09
C LEU A 300 3.32 27.53 30.21
N ASP A 301 4.34 26.70 30.03
CA ASP A 301 4.81 25.74 31.04
C ASP A 301 5.32 26.46 32.29
N SER A 302 6.08 27.55 32.13
CA SER A 302 6.57 28.37 33.25
C SER A 302 5.43 29.02 34.06
N MET A 303 4.27 29.23 33.41
CA MET A 303 3.06 29.76 34.02
C MET A 303 2.13 28.66 34.58
N GLY A 304 2.49 27.39 34.44
CA GLY A 304 1.67 26.27 34.88
C GLY A 304 0.38 26.10 34.07
N LEU A 305 0.33 26.61 32.83
CA LEU A 305 -0.85 26.54 31.98
C LEU A 305 -0.83 25.26 31.14
N HIS A 306 -1.91 24.47 31.22
CA HIS A 306 -2.04 23.33 30.32
C HIS A 306 -2.49 23.77 28.93
N PHE A 307 -1.81 23.28 27.90
CA PHE A 307 -2.16 23.54 26.52
C PHE A 307 -2.14 22.24 25.69
N ARG A 308 -2.65 22.35 24.47
CA ARG A 308 -2.53 21.30 23.44
C ARG A 308 -1.98 21.93 22.17
N THR A 309 -1.28 21.18 21.34
CA THR A 309 -0.74 21.66 20.06
C THR A 309 -1.58 21.17 18.89
N GLY A 310 -1.56 21.92 17.78
CA GLY A 310 -2.13 21.51 16.50
C GLY A 310 -1.18 20.63 15.70
N LYS A 311 -1.70 20.00 14.64
CA LYS A 311 -0.87 19.32 13.62
C LYS A 311 -0.03 20.35 12.88
N THR A 312 1.28 20.19 12.90
CA THR A 312 2.25 20.99 12.15
C THR A 312 3.50 20.15 11.92
N LEU A 313 4.31 20.48 10.91
CA LEU A 313 5.58 19.81 10.71
C LEU A 313 6.57 20.18 11.81
N VAL A 314 7.37 19.19 12.19
CA VAL A 314 8.46 19.29 13.16
C VAL A 314 9.67 18.58 12.56
N PRO A 315 10.89 18.87 13.05
CA PRO A 315 12.07 18.11 12.67
C PRO A 315 11.82 16.61 12.79
N PHE A 316 12.15 15.86 11.74
CA PHE A 316 11.88 14.43 11.66
C PHE A 316 13.06 13.64 12.21
N ARG A 317 12.83 12.84 13.25
CA ARG A 317 13.88 12.10 13.94
C ARG A 317 14.52 11.06 13.01
N LEU A 318 15.83 11.17 12.76
CA LEU A 318 16.57 10.22 11.94
C LEU A 318 17.32 9.16 12.75
N SER A 319 17.79 9.51 13.94
CA SER A 319 18.58 8.59 14.76
C SER A 319 17.93 8.31 16.11
N GLY A 320 18.32 7.17 16.67
CA GLY A 320 18.04 6.74 18.02
C GLY A 320 19.19 5.91 18.55
N ASN A 321 18.91 5.21 19.63
CA ASN A 321 19.90 4.52 20.46
C ASN A 321 19.39 3.11 20.79
N ILE A 322 18.96 2.39 19.75
CA ILE A 322 18.40 1.04 19.87
C ILE A 322 19.49 0.03 19.49
N ASP A 323 19.62 -1.05 20.26
CA ASP A 323 20.65 -2.07 20.00
C ASP A 323 20.48 -2.78 18.64
N TRP A 324 19.24 -2.91 18.17
CA TRP A 324 18.87 -3.56 16.92
C TRP A 324 18.45 -2.53 15.87
N GLY A 325 19.43 -2.08 15.08
CA GLY A 325 19.25 -1.09 14.02
C GLY A 325 20.52 -0.89 13.20
N ILE A 326 20.40 -0.21 12.07
CA ILE A 326 21.53 0.17 11.23
C ILE A 326 22.29 1.29 11.93
N LYS A 327 23.62 1.19 12.04
CA LYS A 327 24.44 2.24 12.67
C LYS A 327 24.44 3.52 11.82
N VAL A 328 24.28 4.67 12.47
CA VAL A 328 24.42 5.99 11.85
C VAL A 328 25.91 6.34 11.79
N PRO A 329 26.41 6.92 10.67
CA PRO A 329 27.78 7.41 10.62
C PRO A 329 28.10 8.40 11.75
N GLU A 330 29.22 8.20 12.44
CA GLU A 330 29.66 9.07 13.53
C GLU A 330 30.02 10.46 12.99
N LYS A 331 29.37 11.49 13.52
CA LYS A 331 29.60 12.89 13.16
C LYS A 331 29.50 13.76 14.40
N GLU A 332 30.36 14.77 14.49
CA GLU A 332 30.31 15.81 15.53
C GLU A 332 30.27 15.28 16.97
N GLY A 333 30.97 14.17 17.23
CA GLY A 333 31.06 13.53 18.55
C GLY A 333 29.81 12.78 18.99
N LEU A 334 28.86 12.53 18.07
CA LEU A 334 27.75 11.61 18.30
C LEU A 334 28.14 10.22 17.80
N ASP A 335 28.30 9.30 18.74
CA ASP A 335 28.64 7.89 18.54
C ASP A 335 27.48 6.97 18.95
N ASP A 336 27.59 5.69 18.58
CA ASP A 336 26.67 4.61 18.96
C ASP A 336 25.17 4.77 18.60
N LEU A 337 24.84 5.72 17.73
CA LEU A 337 23.49 5.91 17.23
C LEU A 337 23.12 4.88 16.14
N THR A 338 21.83 4.54 16.09
CA THR A 338 21.21 3.76 15.02
C THR A 338 20.15 4.57 14.30
N PHE A 339 19.92 4.30 13.02
CA PHE A 339 18.81 4.89 12.30
C PHE A 339 17.51 4.52 13.00
N TRP A 340 16.62 5.50 13.12
CA TRP A 340 15.25 5.25 13.52
C TRP A 340 14.56 4.49 12.41
N VAL A 341 13.75 3.47 12.77
CA VAL A 341 13.14 2.54 11.80
C VAL A 341 12.28 3.25 10.76
N TRP A 342 11.51 4.26 11.18
CA TRP A 342 10.63 4.99 10.27
C TRP A 342 11.38 5.63 9.10
N PRO A 343 12.44 6.44 9.29
CA PRO A 343 13.25 6.94 8.18
C PRO A 343 13.82 5.85 7.27
N GLU A 344 14.52 4.85 7.82
CA GLU A 344 15.23 3.88 6.97
C GLU A 344 14.29 3.02 6.12
N SER A 345 13.12 2.71 6.66
CA SER A 345 12.08 1.98 5.93
C SER A 345 11.61 2.70 4.67
N LEU A 346 11.74 4.04 4.58
CA LEU A 346 11.31 4.83 3.43
C LEU A 346 12.24 4.65 2.22
N TRP A 347 13.54 4.40 2.43
CA TRP A 347 14.49 4.13 1.34
C TRP A 347 14.89 2.65 1.21
N ALA A 348 14.34 1.77 2.05
CA ALA A 348 14.46 0.33 1.88
C ALA A 348 13.99 -0.17 0.50
N PRO A 349 12.89 0.32 -0.10
CA PRO A 349 12.49 -0.08 -1.45
C PRO A 349 13.53 0.24 -2.54
N ILE A 350 14.30 1.32 -2.40
CA ILE A 350 15.44 1.62 -3.28
C ILE A 350 16.51 0.54 -3.10
N SER A 351 16.81 0.17 -1.86
CA SER A 351 17.77 -0.89 -1.52
C SER A 351 17.37 -2.24 -2.11
N PHE A 352 16.08 -2.57 -2.08
CA PHE A 352 15.53 -3.79 -2.69
C PHE A 352 15.57 -3.74 -4.21
N THR A 353 15.31 -2.58 -4.82
CA THR A 353 15.47 -2.39 -6.27
C THR A 353 16.93 -2.64 -6.68
N LYS A 354 17.90 -2.07 -5.96
CA LYS A 354 19.33 -2.29 -6.20
C LYS A 354 19.71 -3.77 -6.05
N THR A 355 19.17 -4.43 -5.02
CA THR A 355 19.41 -5.86 -4.78
C THR A 355 18.85 -6.71 -5.91
N TYR A 356 17.64 -6.42 -6.38
CA TYR A 356 17.04 -7.12 -7.51
C TYR A 356 17.87 -6.96 -8.78
N LEU A 357 18.29 -5.72 -9.10
CA LEU A 357 19.15 -5.44 -10.26
C LEU A 357 20.46 -6.23 -10.20
N GLU A 358 21.15 -6.20 -9.05
CA GLU A 358 22.37 -6.99 -8.85
C GLU A 358 22.11 -8.50 -9.02
N SER A 359 20.97 -8.99 -8.52
CA SER A 359 20.62 -10.42 -8.60
C SER A 359 20.38 -10.94 -10.02
N ILE A 360 20.03 -10.05 -10.96
CA ILE A 360 19.87 -10.38 -12.38
C ILE A 360 21.09 -10.00 -13.23
N GLY A 361 22.19 -9.57 -12.59
CA GLY A 361 23.44 -9.21 -13.25
C GLY A 361 23.51 -7.78 -13.79
N GLU A 362 22.53 -6.94 -13.47
CA GLU A 362 22.53 -5.51 -13.83
C GLU A 362 23.34 -4.69 -12.81
N ASP A 363 23.84 -3.52 -13.23
CA ASP A 363 24.52 -2.60 -12.33
C ASP A 363 23.52 -2.08 -11.27
N LYS A 364 23.91 -2.15 -9.99
CA LYS A 364 23.12 -1.60 -8.88
C LYS A 364 22.70 -0.17 -9.16
N ASP A 365 23.54 0.66 -9.79
CA ASP A 365 23.31 2.07 -10.04
C ASP A 365 22.22 2.36 -11.09
N GLU A 366 21.76 1.36 -11.84
CA GLU A 366 20.59 1.45 -12.73
C GLU A 366 19.29 1.78 -11.97
N TRP A 367 19.25 1.61 -10.65
CA TRP A 367 18.10 2.03 -9.83
C TRP A 367 17.70 3.50 -10.08
N LYS A 368 18.64 4.38 -10.44
CA LYS A 368 18.38 5.79 -10.78
C LYS A 368 17.48 5.90 -12.01
N ASN A 369 17.66 5.04 -13.02
CA ASN A 369 16.81 5.02 -14.21
C ASN A 369 15.39 4.51 -13.90
N TRP A 370 15.23 3.76 -12.82
CA TRP A 370 13.94 3.27 -12.35
C TRP A 370 13.23 4.24 -11.40
N TRP A 371 13.96 4.97 -10.56
CA TRP A 371 13.39 5.82 -9.52
C TRP A 371 13.39 7.32 -9.85
N LEU A 372 14.36 7.80 -10.65
CA LEU A 372 14.60 9.23 -10.86
C LEU A 372 14.33 9.70 -12.29
N SER A 373 14.30 8.80 -13.28
CA SER A 373 14.03 9.15 -14.69
C SER A 373 12.61 9.65 -14.90
N GLU A 374 12.42 10.69 -15.72
CA GLU A 374 11.11 11.21 -16.14
C GLU A 374 10.27 10.19 -16.93
N GLU A 375 10.92 9.21 -17.56
CA GLU A 375 10.23 8.14 -18.31
C GLU A 375 9.73 7.00 -17.40
N SER A 376 10.12 7.02 -16.12
CA SER A 376 9.74 6.02 -15.12
C SER A 376 8.75 6.58 -14.11
N LYS A 377 7.92 5.71 -13.53
CA LYS A 377 7.07 6.06 -12.39
C LYS A 377 7.16 5.06 -11.26
N VAL A 378 7.35 5.56 -10.04
CA VAL A 378 7.28 4.77 -8.82
C VAL A 378 5.86 4.84 -8.27
N TYR A 379 5.22 3.69 -8.02
CA TYR A 379 3.90 3.55 -7.40
C TYR A 379 4.06 2.87 -6.05
N GLN A 380 3.67 3.53 -4.96
CA GLN A 380 3.79 2.97 -3.62
C GLN A 380 2.43 2.69 -3.01
N PHE A 381 2.11 1.40 -2.84
CA PHE A 381 0.90 0.96 -2.17
C PHE A 381 1.13 0.91 -0.67
N ILE A 382 0.42 1.78 0.05
CA ILE A 382 0.58 1.95 1.49
C ILE A 382 -0.78 1.85 2.21
N GLY A 383 -0.78 1.56 3.50
CA GLY A 383 -1.97 1.77 4.34
C GLY A 383 -2.16 3.26 4.65
N GLU A 384 -3.40 3.69 4.91
CA GLU A 384 -3.70 5.09 5.23
C GLU A 384 -2.96 5.63 6.47
N ASP A 385 -2.61 4.74 7.41
CA ASP A 385 -1.84 5.10 8.61
C ASP A 385 -0.39 5.55 8.26
N ASN A 386 0.11 5.25 7.05
CA ASN A 386 1.47 5.58 6.61
C ASN A 386 1.57 6.87 5.78
N ILE A 387 0.45 7.60 5.59
CA ILE A 387 0.42 8.80 4.73
C ILE A 387 1.41 9.88 5.19
N TYR A 388 1.61 10.05 6.50
CA TYR A 388 2.58 11.03 7.00
C TYR A 388 4.00 10.70 6.55
N PHE A 389 4.43 9.44 6.71
CA PHE A 389 5.80 9.05 6.41
C PHE A 389 6.10 9.11 4.91
N TYR A 390 5.24 8.53 4.07
CA TYR A 390 5.45 8.48 2.62
C TYR A 390 5.05 9.78 1.91
N GLY A 391 3.98 10.44 2.36
CA GLY A 391 3.43 11.63 1.72
C GLY A 391 4.09 12.95 2.11
N ILE A 392 4.91 12.94 3.17
CA ILE A 392 5.54 14.15 3.70
C ILE A 392 7.04 13.90 3.91
N ALA A 393 7.41 12.97 4.80
CA ALA A 393 8.81 12.77 5.15
C ALA A 393 9.64 12.26 3.96
N GLU A 394 9.17 11.23 3.27
CA GLU A 394 9.83 10.69 2.07
C GLU A 394 9.89 11.72 0.94
N MET A 395 8.80 12.45 0.68
CA MET A 395 8.75 13.46 -0.39
C MET A 395 9.77 14.58 -0.13
N ALA A 396 9.82 15.11 1.10
CA ALA A 396 10.78 16.15 1.47
C ALA A 396 12.22 15.65 1.38
N MET A 397 12.54 14.49 1.95
CA MET A 397 13.88 13.90 1.85
C MET A 397 14.23 13.59 0.39
N GLY A 398 13.27 13.17 -0.43
CA GLY A 398 13.44 12.96 -1.86
C GLY A 398 13.86 14.24 -2.59
N LEU A 399 13.25 15.38 -2.28
CA LEU A 399 13.67 16.69 -2.80
C LEU A 399 15.11 17.03 -2.37
N SER A 400 15.44 16.88 -1.09
CA SER A 400 16.81 17.06 -0.59
C SER A 400 17.83 16.19 -1.34
N LEU A 401 17.51 14.91 -1.56
CA LEU A 401 18.40 13.96 -2.24
C LEU A 401 18.54 14.24 -3.75
N LEU A 402 17.58 14.97 -4.34
CA LEU A 402 17.67 15.52 -5.69
C LEU A 402 18.44 16.86 -5.73
N GLY A 403 18.90 17.37 -4.59
CA GLY A 403 19.60 18.65 -4.48
C GLY A 403 18.68 19.87 -4.54
N ILE A 404 17.38 19.70 -4.28
CA ILE A 404 16.38 20.77 -4.24
C ILE A 404 16.22 21.22 -2.79
N ASP A 405 16.67 22.43 -2.48
CA ASP A 405 16.54 23.04 -1.16
C ASP A 405 15.09 23.48 -0.89
N SER A 406 14.73 23.56 0.39
CA SER A 406 13.48 24.11 0.90
C SER A 406 13.05 25.45 0.30
N LYS A 407 14.01 26.29 -0.11
CA LYS A 407 13.77 27.64 -0.67
C LYS A 407 13.69 27.67 -2.19
N ASP A 408 14.04 26.57 -2.85
CA ASP A 408 14.06 26.53 -4.31
C ASP A 408 12.64 26.47 -4.88
N GLN A 409 12.49 27.04 -6.08
CA GLN A 409 11.26 26.83 -6.84
C GLN A 409 11.31 25.44 -7.47
N VAL A 410 10.35 24.60 -7.10
CA VAL A 410 10.27 23.23 -7.61
C VAL A 410 9.51 23.19 -8.94
N ASP A 411 10.14 22.62 -9.97
CA ASP A 411 9.46 22.25 -11.21
C ASP A 411 8.79 20.88 -11.06
N TRP A 412 7.53 20.88 -10.62
CA TRP A 412 6.75 19.67 -10.37
C TRP A 412 6.47 18.83 -11.63
N GLU A 413 6.69 19.36 -12.83
CA GLU A 413 6.52 18.60 -14.07
C GLU A 413 7.69 17.65 -14.33
N HIS A 414 8.92 18.07 -13.96
CA HIS A 414 10.15 17.32 -14.20
C HIS A 414 10.72 16.64 -12.95
N VAL A 415 10.15 16.90 -11.77
CA VAL A 415 10.54 16.22 -10.52
C VAL A 415 9.80 14.88 -10.40
N ASN A 416 10.55 13.78 -10.53
CA ASN A 416 10.01 12.44 -10.36
C ASN A 416 10.05 11.98 -8.90
N LEU A 417 8.96 12.24 -8.17
CA LEU A 417 8.70 11.66 -6.85
C LEU A 417 7.66 10.52 -6.94
N PRO A 418 7.65 9.59 -5.95
CA PRO A 418 6.71 8.49 -5.96
C PRO A 418 5.23 8.91 -5.97
N HIS A 419 4.42 8.15 -6.70
CA HIS A 419 2.97 8.25 -6.69
C HIS A 419 2.39 7.33 -5.62
N LEU A 420 1.78 7.92 -4.59
CA LEU A 420 1.20 7.16 -3.49
C LEU A 420 -0.19 6.62 -3.83
N VAL A 421 -0.39 5.34 -3.53
CA VAL A 421 -1.68 4.64 -3.64
C VAL A 421 -2.10 4.16 -2.24
N PRO A 422 -2.57 5.07 -1.36
CA PRO A 422 -2.90 4.72 0.02
C PRO A 422 -4.26 4.02 0.09
N ASN A 423 -4.33 2.82 0.64
CA ASN A 423 -5.59 2.10 0.86
C ASN A 423 -6.11 2.31 2.29
N ASN A 424 -7.43 2.48 2.40
CA ASN A 424 -8.11 2.53 3.70
C ASN A 424 -8.11 1.14 4.36
N HIS A 425 -8.34 1.10 5.67
CA HIS A 425 -8.39 -0.14 6.45
C HIS A 425 -9.38 -1.17 5.91
N VAL A 426 -8.95 -2.43 5.89
CA VAL A 426 -9.85 -3.58 5.85
C VAL A 426 -10.18 -3.95 7.29
N LEU A 427 -11.42 -3.72 7.70
CA LEU A 427 -11.90 -4.07 9.04
C LEU A 427 -12.22 -5.57 9.08
N PHE A 428 -12.13 -6.19 10.25
CA PHE A 428 -12.62 -7.55 10.46
C PHE A 428 -13.84 -7.50 11.36
N MET A 429 -14.99 -7.99 10.88
CA MET A 429 -16.26 -7.96 11.63
C MET A 429 -16.57 -6.56 12.20
N ASP A 430 -16.46 -5.53 11.34
CA ASP A 430 -16.67 -4.10 11.61
C ASP A 430 -15.71 -3.46 12.63
N LYS A 431 -14.66 -4.17 13.03
CA LYS A 431 -13.63 -3.67 13.94
C LYS A 431 -12.28 -3.55 13.25
N LYS A 432 -11.48 -2.54 13.63
CA LYS A 432 -10.10 -2.44 13.17
C LYS A 432 -9.35 -3.69 13.63
N ALA A 433 -8.73 -4.40 12.70
CA ALA A 433 -7.93 -5.57 13.03
C ALA A 433 -6.79 -5.16 13.97
N SER A 434 -6.79 -5.73 15.17
CA SER A 434 -5.77 -5.48 16.19
C SER A 434 -5.44 -6.77 16.91
N SER A 435 -4.15 -7.00 17.16
CA SER A 435 -3.69 -8.12 17.98
C SER A 435 -4.15 -8.03 19.44
N SER A 436 -4.66 -6.87 19.89
CA SER A 436 -5.24 -6.67 21.20
C SER A 436 -6.78 -6.65 21.22
N SER A 437 -7.43 -6.97 20.10
CA SER A 437 -8.89 -7.11 20.03
C SER A 437 -9.32 -8.47 20.58
N ASP A 438 -10.48 -8.53 21.25
CA ASP A 438 -11.11 -9.80 21.67
C ASP A 438 -11.46 -10.68 20.47
N ILE A 439 -11.74 -10.05 19.32
CA ILE A 439 -11.96 -10.73 18.03
C ILE A 439 -10.63 -10.71 17.28
N LYS A 440 -9.94 -11.85 17.28
CA LYS A 440 -8.67 -11.99 16.56
C LYS A 440 -8.91 -12.02 15.06
N PRO A 441 -8.20 -11.20 14.27
CA PRO A 441 -8.28 -11.26 12.82
C PRO A 441 -7.67 -12.58 12.31
N PRO A 442 -8.23 -13.17 11.24
CA PRO A 442 -7.68 -14.39 10.66
C PRO A 442 -6.33 -14.11 10.00
N MET A 443 -5.44 -15.09 10.11
CA MET A 443 -4.21 -15.12 9.35
C MET A 443 -4.53 -15.27 7.86
N ALA A 444 -3.73 -14.68 6.98
CA ALA A 444 -4.01 -14.77 5.55
C ALA A 444 -3.96 -16.22 5.06
N GLU A 445 -3.03 -17.02 5.60
CA GLU A 445 -2.93 -18.44 5.30
C GLU A 445 -4.21 -19.22 5.64
N GLU A 446 -4.83 -18.95 6.81
CA GLU A 446 -6.08 -19.61 7.24
C GLU A 446 -7.26 -19.35 6.30
N LEU A 447 -7.23 -18.26 5.51
CA LEU A 447 -8.26 -18.00 4.51
C LEU A 447 -8.18 -18.99 3.34
N LEU A 448 -6.99 -19.53 3.05
CA LEU A 448 -6.78 -20.47 1.95
C LEU A 448 -7.35 -21.86 2.25
N ASP A 449 -7.71 -22.16 3.51
CA ASP A 449 -8.44 -23.38 3.88
C ASP A 449 -9.90 -23.39 3.41
N HIS A 450 -10.42 -22.22 2.98
CA HIS A 450 -11.83 -22.03 2.63
C HIS A 450 -12.03 -21.48 1.22
N TYR A 451 -11.06 -20.74 0.69
CA TYR A 451 -11.15 -20.01 -0.56
C TYR A 451 -9.91 -20.23 -1.41
N THR A 452 -10.05 -20.18 -2.74
CA THR A 452 -8.85 -20.11 -3.60
C THR A 452 -8.22 -18.72 -3.52
N ALA A 453 -6.92 -18.63 -3.81
CA ALA A 453 -6.21 -17.35 -3.88
C ALA A 453 -6.92 -16.36 -4.82
N GLU A 454 -7.37 -16.82 -6.00
CA GLU A 454 -8.04 -15.97 -6.98
C GLU A 454 -9.45 -15.51 -6.54
N GLN A 455 -10.17 -16.32 -5.75
CA GLN A 455 -11.43 -15.88 -5.12
C GLN A 455 -11.18 -14.75 -4.12
N LEU A 456 -10.14 -14.87 -3.29
CA LEU A 456 -9.75 -13.84 -2.34
C LEU A 456 -9.23 -12.57 -3.03
N ARG A 457 -8.40 -12.71 -4.08
CA ARG A 457 -7.92 -11.58 -4.89
C ARG A 457 -9.07 -10.81 -5.50
N MET A 458 -10.02 -11.49 -6.13
CA MET A 458 -11.23 -10.87 -6.68
C MET A 458 -12.03 -10.13 -5.61
N HIS A 459 -12.24 -10.76 -4.45
CA HIS A 459 -12.97 -10.15 -3.35
C HIS A 459 -12.27 -8.90 -2.79
N PHE A 460 -10.97 -8.97 -2.49
CA PHE A 460 -10.25 -7.83 -1.92
C PHE A 460 -10.20 -6.63 -2.88
N LEU A 461 -10.07 -6.87 -4.20
CA LEU A 461 -10.18 -5.80 -5.20
C LEU A 461 -11.59 -5.22 -5.30
N SER A 462 -12.63 -5.98 -4.98
CA SER A 462 -14.02 -5.50 -4.96
C SER A 462 -14.26 -4.47 -3.84
N LEU A 463 -13.44 -4.50 -2.79
CA LEU A 463 -13.52 -3.58 -1.67
C LEU A 463 -13.18 -2.15 -2.11
N GLY A 464 -14.04 -1.21 -1.72
CA GLY A 464 -13.91 0.22 -2.03
C GLY A 464 -12.83 0.96 -1.25
N LEU A 465 -11.66 0.33 -1.00
CA LEU A 465 -10.58 0.85 -0.16
C LEU A 465 -9.94 2.14 -0.66
N ALA A 466 -10.22 2.53 -1.91
CA ALA A 466 -9.86 3.84 -2.44
C ALA A 466 -10.66 5.01 -1.84
N LYS A 467 -11.79 4.71 -1.19
CA LYS A 467 -12.76 5.73 -0.72
C LYS A 467 -13.00 5.71 0.78
N LYS A 468 -13.02 4.52 1.38
CA LYS A 468 -13.34 4.33 2.80
C LYS A 468 -12.83 2.99 3.28
N SER A 469 -12.70 2.84 4.59
CA SER A 469 -12.50 1.54 5.23
C SER A 469 -13.73 0.66 4.97
N VAL A 470 -13.50 -0.64 4.74
CA VAL A 470 -14.55 -1.61 4.43
C VAL A 470 -14.37 -2.84 5.30
N SER A 471 -15.49 -3.41 5.74
CA SER A 471 -15.51 -4.60 6.58
C SER A 471 -15.38 -5.88 5.76
N PHE A 472 -14.44 -6.73 6.16
CA PHE A 472 -14.27 -8.09 5.72
C PHE A 472 -14.99 -9.02 6.69
N MET A 473 -16.04 -9.66 6.19
CA MET A 473 -16.99 -10.45 6.98
C MET A 473 -17.27 -11.79 6.29
N PRO A 474 -16.26 -12.68 6.20
CA PRO A 474 -16.43 -14.02 5.66
C PRO A 474 -17.32 -14.86 6.58
N GLN A 475 -18.30 -15.57 6.01
CA GLN A 475 -19.27 -16.35 6.79
C GLN A 475 -18.65 -17.58 7.45
N VAL A 476 -17.52 -18.09 6.93
CA VAL A 476 -16.81 -19.22 7.55
C VAL A 476 -16.31 -18.90 8.96
N TYR A 477 -16.15 -17.62 9.30
CA TYR A 477 -15.78 -17.14 10.64
C TYR A 477 -16.97 -16.63 11.45
N MET A 478 -18.20 -16.84 10.99
CA MET A 478 -19.43 -16.48 11.71
C MET A 478 -20.09 -17.72 12.34
N PRO A 479 -20.79 -17.56 13.48
CA PRO A 479 -21.71 -18.57 14.01
C PRO A 479 -22.75 -18.96 12.95
N GLU A 480 -23.17 -20.23 12.94
CA GLU A 480 -24.07 -20.75 11.90
C GLU A 480 -25.41 -20.00 11.87
N GLU A 481 -25.89 -19.56 13.03
CA GLU A 481 -27.15 -18.83 13.20
C GLU A 481 -27.10 -17.39 12.64
N GLU A 482 -25.90 -16.83 12.49
CA GLU A 482 -25.68 -15.47 11.97
C GLU A 482 -25.44 -15.45 10.45
N ARG A 483 -25.21 -16.62 9.83
CA ARG A 483 -24.94 -16.73 8.39
C ARG A 483 -26.21 -16.43 7.58
N GLN A 484 -26.13 -15.45 6.68
CA GLN A 484 -27.25 -15.05 5.83
C GLN A 484 -26.84 -14.92 4.36
N GLY A 485 -27.53 -15.64 3.48
CA GLY A 485 -27.25 -15.59 2.04
C GLY A 485 -25.86 -16.15 1.69
N PRO A 486 -25.34 -15.87 0.49
CA PRO A 486 -24.03 -16.35 0.08
C PRO A 486 -22.91 -15.62 0.82
N ASP A 487 -21.86 -16.36 1.19
CA ASP A 487 -20.59 -15.81 1.66
C ASP A 487 -20.07 -14.72 0.71
N THR A 488 -19.55 -13.62 1.26
CA THR A 488 -19.18 -12.43 0.49
C THR A 488 -17.99 -12.68 -0.45
N VAL A 489 -17.00 -13.47 -0.01
CA VAL A 489 -15.86 -13.87 -0.85
C VAL A 489 -16.34 -14.76 -1.99
N LEU A 490 -17.21 -15.73 -1.68
CA LEU A 490 -17.77 -16.63 -2.70
C LEU A 490 -18.68 -15.90 -3.69
N LYS A 491 -19.41 -14.88 -3.23
CA LYS A 491 -20.27 -14.05 -4.08
C LYS A 491 -19.46 -13.30 -5.13
N ASP A 492 -18.33 -12.71 -4.76
CA ASP A 492 -17.46 -12.00 -5.69
C ASP A 492 -16.69 -13.00 -6.57
N GLY A 493 -16.15 -14.06 -5.97
CA GLY A 493 -15.46 -15.15 -6.67
C GLY A 493 -16.34 -15.92 -7.67
N ASN A 494 -17.67 -15.90 -7.50
CA ASN A 494 -18.64 -16.55 -8.38
C ASN A 494 -18.57 -16.01 -9.82
N LEU A 495 -18.13 -14.75 -10.01
CA LEU A 495 -17.89 -14.21 -11.35
C LEU A 495 -16.86 -15.05 -12.11
N LEU A 496 -15.78 -15.48 -11.44
CA LEU A 496 -14.75 -16.33 -12.02
C LEU A 496 -15.22 -17.79 -12.12
N THR A 497 -15.56 -18.39 -10.97
CA THR A 497 -15.74 -19.85 -10.85
C THR A 497 -16.96 -20.39 -11.58
N ASN A 498 -18.00 -19.57 -11.78
CA ASN A 498 -19.23 -20.01 -12.44
C ASN A 498 -19.51 -19.19 -13.69
N VAL A 499 -19.60 -17.86 -13.59
CA VAL A 499 -20.12 -17.04 -14.72
C VAL A 499 -19.14 -17.02 -15.89
N PHE A 500 -17.88 -16.69 -15.64
CA PHE A 500 -16.86 -16.61 -16.68
C PHE A 500 -16.43 -18.01 -17.14
N ASN A 501 -16.11 -18.90 -16.20
CA ASN A 501 -15.74 -20.28 -16.48
C ASN A 501 -16.77 -21.01 -17.36
N ARG A 502 -18.08 -20.81 -17.13
CA ARG A 502 -19.13 -21.38 -17.98
C ARG A 502 -19.03 -20.89 -19.43
N LEU A 503 -18.80 -19.60 -19.65
CA LEU A 503 -18.68 -19.04 -21.00
C LEU A 503 -17.47 -19.62 -21.73
N VAL A 504 -16.31 -19.65 -21.07
CA VAL A 504 -15.08 -20.23 -21.63
C VAL A 504 -15.31 -21.69 -22.01
N ARG A 505 -15.78 -22.53 -21.07
CA ARG A 505 -16.07 -23.95 -21.33
C ARG A 505 -17.09 -24.14 -22.46
N SER A 506 -18.09 -23.28 -22.55
CA SER A 506 -19.10 -23.36 -23.62
C SER A 506 -18.48 -23.10 -25.00
N CYS A 507 -17.49 -22.21 -25.11
CA CYS A 507 -16.76 -21.99 -26.35
C CYS A 507 -15.97 -23.26 -26.76
N PHE A 508 -15.20 -23.84 -25.84
CA PHE A 508 -14.44 -25.08 -26.08
C PHE A 508 -15.34 -26.25 -26.48
N TYR A 509 -16.40 -26.52 -25.73
CA TYR A 509 -17.32 -27.63 -26.05
C TYR A 509 -18.05 -27.43 -27.37
N THR A 510 -18.37 -26.18 -27.74
CA THR A 510 -18.99 -25.88 -29.04
C THR A 510 -17.99 -26.08 -30.18
N ALA A 511 -16.75 -25.63 -30.02
CA ALA A 511 -15.67 -25.86 -31.00
C ALA A 511 -15.42 -27.37 -31.21
N GLN A 512 -15.29 -28.14 -30.12
CA GLN A 512 -15.12 -29.60 -30.16
C GLN A 512 -16.30 -30.33 -30.82
N LYS A 513 -17.52 -29.85 -30.62
CA LYS A 513 -18.73 -30.54 -31.13
C LYS A 513 -19.03 -30.21 -32.60
N TYR A 514 -18.78 -28.98 -33.04
CA TYR A 514 -19.30 -28.47 -34.31
C TYR A 514 -18.22 -27.99 -35.28
N PHE A 515 -16.97 -27.84 -34.85
CA PHE A 515 -15.90 -27.20 -35.62
C PHE A 515 -14.57 -27.95 -35.54
N ASP A 516 -14.61 -29.28 -35.36
CA ASP A 516 -13.41 -30.14 -35.31
C ASP A 516 -12.33 -29.62 -34.34
N THR A 517 -12.76 -29.10 -33.18
CA THR A 517 -11.88 -28.54 -32.13
C THR A 517 -11.12 -27.28 -32.59
N LYS A 518 -11.57 -26.60 -33.65
CA LYS A 518 -10.98 -25.35 -34.14
C LYS A 518 -11.83 -24.13 -33.81
N ILE A 519 -11.17 -22.98 -33.70
CA ILE A 519 -11.85 -21.68 -33.65
C ILE A 519 -12.33 -21.35 -35.06
N PRO A 520 -13.63 -21.10 -35.29
CA PRO A 520 -14.13 -20.74 -36.61
C PRO A 520 -13.60 -19.37 -37.03
N HIS A 521 -13.41 -19.21 -38.35
CA HIS A 521 -13.00 -17.95 -38.97
C HIS A 521 -14.20 -17.07 -39.32
N GLY A 522 -14.16 -15.79 -38.96
CA GLY A 522 -15.18 -14.82 -39.34
C GLY A 522 -14.90 -13.43 -38.76
N GLU A 523 -15.64 -12.43 -39.25
CA GLU A 523 -15.62 -11.08 -38.68
C GLU A 523 -16.42 -11.05 -37.38
N VAL A 524 -15.92 -10.31 -36.39
CA VAL A 524 -16.60 -10.11 -35.10
C VAL A 524 -17.73 -9.11 -35.29
N SER A 525 -18.89 -9.39 -34.70
CA SER A 525 -20.04 -8.51 -34.80
C SER A 525 -19.79 -7.13 -34.15
N GLU A 526 -20.36 -6.08 -34.74
CA GLU A 526 -20.24 -4.71 -34.22
C GLU A 526 -20.72 -4.59 -32.76
N GLU A 527 -21.75 -5.36 -32.37
CA GLU A 527 -22.26 -5.39 -30.99
C GLU A 527 -21.14 -5.80 -30.01
N ILE A 528 -20.40 -6.85 -30.33
CA ILE A 528 -19.35 -7.39 -29.46
C ILE A 528 -18.07 -6.54 -29.52
N LEU A 529 -17.73 -5.99 -30.68
CA LEU A 529 -16.64 -5.03 -30.80
C LEU A 529 -16.88 -3.80 -29.91
N HIS A 530 -18.07 -3.20 -29.98
CA HIS A 530 -18.44 -2.06 -29.15
C HIS A 530 -18.47 -2.41 -27.66
N LEU A 531 -19.11 -3.53 -27.30
CA LEU A 531 -19.20 -3.98 -25.92
C LEU A 531 -17.82 -4.18 -25.29
N SER A 532 -16.90 -4.82 -26.02
CA SER A 532 -15.55 -5.10 -25.56
C SER A 532 -14.69 -3.84 -25.51
N LYS A 533 -14.80 -2.96 -26.52
CA LYS A 533 -14.09 -1.68 -26.54
C LYS A 533 -14.48 -0.80 -25.34
N ASP A 534 -15.77 -0.73 -25.04
CA ASP A 534 -16.24 0.01 -23.86
C ASP A 534 -15.72 -0.60 -22.56
N ALA A 535 -15.72 -1.93 -22.42
CA ALA A 535 -15.19 -2.60 -21.22
C ALA A 535 -13.70 -2.31 -21.03
N VAL A 536 -12.88 -2.50 -22.08
CA VAL A 536 -11.44 -2.26 -22.06
C VAL A 536 -11.11 -0.82 -21.69
N LEU A 537 -11.75 0.16 -22.35
CA LEU A 537 -11.47 1.58 -22.09
C LEU A 537 -11.88 2.03 -20.68
N ASN A 538 -12.99 1.51 -20.14
CA ASN A 538 -13.38 1.81 -18.76
C ASN A 538 -12.46 1.12 -17.74
N TYR A 539 -12.05 -0.13 -18.01
CA TYR A 539 -11.09 -0.85 -17.17
C TYR A 539 -9.75 -0.11 -17.11
N GLU A 540 -9.18 0.26 -18.28
CA GLU A 540 -7.91 0.97 -18.38
C GLU A 540 -7.94 2.30 -17.61
N MET A 541 -9.03 3.06 -17.72
CA MET A 541 -9.21 4.31 -16.98
C MET A 541 -9.32 4.08 -15.47
N HIS A 542 -9.93 2.99 -15.02
CA HIS A 542 -10.01 2.66 -13.60
C HIS A 542 -8.69 2.15 -13.04
N MET A 543 -7.91 1.41 -13.82
CA MET A 543 -6.53 1.06 -13.48
C MET A 543 -5.66 2.32 -13.36
N TYR A 544 -5.73 3.23 -14.33
CA TYR A 544 -4.99 4.51 -14.30
C TYR A 544 -5.31 5.37 -13.06
N ARG A 545 -6.54 5.26 -12.53
CA ARG A 545 -6.98 5.96 -11.32
C ARG A 545 -6.83 5.15 -10.03
N HIS A 546 -6.33 3.91 -10.11
CA HIS A 546 -6.24 2.99 -8.98
C HIS A 546 -7.59 2.74 -8.28
N ASP A 547 -8.69 2.71 -9.06
CA ASP A 547 -10.07 2.53 -8.64
C ASP A 547 -10.48 1.04 -8.72
N PHE A 548 -9.79 0.15 -7.98
CA PHE A 548 -9.90 -1.31 -8.16
C PHE A 548 -11.33 -1.88 -8.02
N HIS A 549 -12.13 -1.41 -7.05
CA HIS A 549 -13.53 -1.82 -6.95
C HIS A 549 -14.34 -1.59 -8.25
N ARG A 550 -13.99 -0.58 -9.05
CA ARG A 550 -14.66 -0.30 -10.33
C ARG A 550 -14.20 -1.23 -11.44
N ILE A 551 -12.96 -1.73 -11.44
CA ILE A 551 -12.54 -2.73 -12.43
C ILE A 551 -13.37 -4.01 -12.26
N VAL A 552 -13.66 -4.42 -11.03
CA VAL A 552 -14.53 -5.58 -10.74
C VAL A 552 -15.94 -5.36 -11.28
N TYR A 553 -16.50 -4.15 -11.14
CA TYR A 553 -17.81 -3.83 -11.72
C TYR A 553 -17.82 -3.84 -13.26
N VAL A 554 -16.73 -3.39 -13.90
CA VAL A 554 -16.58 -3.46 -15.35
C VAL A 554 -16.56 -4.93 -15.80
N LEU A 555 -15.76 -5.77 -15.14
CA LEU A 555 -15.66 -7.20 -15.42
C LEU A 555 -17.01 -7.91 -15.25
N ASP A 556 -17.70 -7.69 -14.12
CA ASP A 556 -18.99 -8.31 -13.84
C ASP A 556 -20.03 -7.94 -14.91
N SER A 557 -20.14 -6.65 -15.24
CA SER A 557 -21.05 -6.15 -16.27
C SER A 557 -20.73 -6.73 -17.65
N TYR A 558 -19.45 -6.74 -18.03
CA TYR A 558 -19.00 -7.22 -19.33
C TYR A 558 -19.26 -8.71 -19.52
N ILE A 559 -18.80 -9.53 -18.57
CA ILE A 559 -18.90 -11.00 -18.65
C ILE A 559 -20.35 -11.47 -18.60
N ARG A 560 -21.21 -10.81 -17.81
CA ARG A 560 -22.65 -11.12 -17.78
C ARG A 560 -23.33 -10.76 -19.10
N LYS A 561 -22.96 -9.65 -19.74
CA LYS A 561 -23.47 -9.29 -21.06
C LYS A 561 -23.03 -10.27 -22.14
N LEU A 562 -21.76 -10.71 -22.12
CA LEU A 562 -21.27 -11.77 -23.01
C LEU A 562 -22.04 -13.09 -22.81
N ASN A 563 -22.26 -13.51 -21.57
CA ASN A 563 -23.08 -14.70 -21.28
C ASN A 563 -24.51 -14.55 -21.79
N LYS A 564 -25.13 -13.37 -21.61
CA LYS A 564 -26.49 -13.10 -22.12
C LYS A 564 -26.53 -13.18 -23.64
N TYR A 565 -25.53 -12.58 -24.32
CA TYR A 565 -25.37 -12.66 -25.77
C TYR A 565 -25.27 -14.13 -26.23
N TRP A 566 -24.36 -14.89 -25.64
CA TRP A 566 -24.16 -16.32 -25.91
C TRP A 566 -25.45 -17.12 -25.78
N VAL A 567 -26.10 -17.06 -24.61
CA VAL A 567 -27.30 -17.87 -24.32
C VAL A 567 -28.43 -17.56 -25.28
N ASN A 568 -28.69 -16.28 -25.56
CA ASN A 568 -29.80 -15.88 -26.43
C ASN A 568 -29.58 -16.34 -27.88
N HIS A 569 -28.37 -16.14 -28.41
CA HIS A 569 -28.09 -16.44 -29.81
C HIS A 569 -27.81 -17.93 -30.06
N MET A 570 -27.16 -18.64 -29.13
CA MET A 570 -27.01 -20.11 -29.23
C MET A 570 -28.38 -20.80 -29.16
N LYS A 571 -29.27 -20.39 -28.25
CA LYS A 571 -30.64 -20.95 -28.19
C LYS A 571 -31.39 -20.74 -29.50
N LYS A 572 -31.22 -19.58 -30.14
CA LYS A 572 -31.81 -19.29 -31.45
C LYS A 572 -31.18 -20.18 -32.54
N ALA A 573 -29.86 -20.28 -32.57
CA ALA A 573 -29.15 -21.13 -33.53
C ALA A 573 -29.54 -22.61 -33.41
N ASP A 574 -29.78 -23.09 -32.19
CA ASP A 574 -30.22 -24.46 -31.96
C ASP A 574 -31.70 -24.67 -32.32
N THR A 575 -32.59 -23.72 -31.98
CA THR A 575 -34.01 -23.76 -32.37
C THR A 575 -34.20 -23.73 -33.88
N ASP A 576 -33.43 -22.88 -34.56
CA ASP A 576 -33.54 -22.64 -36.01
C ASP A 576 -32.63 -23.59 -36.83
N GLU A 577 -31.91 -24.52 -36.18
CA GLU A 577 -30.86 -25.38 -36.78
C GLU A 577 -29.85 -24.60 -37.65
N ASN A 578 -29.54 -23.36 -37.25
CA ASN A 578 -28.76 -22.41 -38.04
C ASN A 578 -27.26 -22.50 -37.73
N ASN A 579 -26.52 -23.22 -38.59
CA ASN A 579 -25.08 -23.40 -38.46
C ASN A 579 -24.28 -22.09 -38.65
N ASP A 580 -24.71 -21.18 -39.52
CA ASP A 580 -24.03 -19.91 -39.75
C ASP A 580 -24.14 -18.99 -38.52
N LEU A 581 -25.32 -18.95 -37.88
CA LEU A 581 -25.49 -18.23 -36.63
C LEU A 581 -24.65 -18.85 -35.51
N ARG A 582 -24.58 -20.19 -35.42
CA ARG A 582 -23.73 -20.86 -34.44
C ARG A 582 -22.26 -20.49 -34.63
N LYS A 583 -21.80 -20.45 -35.88
CA LYS A 583 -20.45 -20.02 -36.24
C LYS A 583 -20.19 -18.57 -35.81
N GLN A 584 -21.09 -17.64 -36.17
CA GLN A 584 -20.95 -16.23 -35.80
C GLN A 584 -20.89 -16.02 -34.28
N VAL A 585 -21.76 -16.68 -33.53
CA VAL A 585 -21.79 -16.57 -32.06
C VAL A 585 -20.51 -17.10 -31.44
N LEU A 586 -19.93 -18.16 -32.00
CA LEU A 586 -18.66 -18.71 -31.51
C LEU A 586 -17.47 -17.77 -31.81
N VAL A 587 -17.41 -17.17 -33.02
CA VAL A 587 -16.41 -16.13 -33.36
C VAL A 587 -16.47 -14.97 -32.35
N ASP A 588 -17.68 -14.45 -32.16
CA ASP A 588 -17.96 -13.35 -31.23
C ASP A 588 -17.58 -13.70 -29.78
N ALA A 589 -17.93 -14.90 -29.34
CA ALA A 589 -17.64 -15.35 -28.00
C ALA A 589 -16.15 -15.50 -27.74
N PHE A 590 -15.37 -16.02 -28.69
CA PHE A 590 -13.92 -16.09 -28.55
C PHE A 590 -13.27 -14.71 -28.48
N TYR A 591 -13.74 -13.73 -29.26
CA TYR A 591 -13.28 -12.35 -29.14
C TYR A 591 -13.56 -11.76 -27.74
N GLY A 592 -14.79 -11.97 -27.25
CA GLY A 592 -15.19 -11.52 -25.92
C GLY A 592 -14.43 -12.22 -24.79
N VAL A 593 -14.24 -13.54 -24.89
CA VAL A 593 -13.47 -14.35 -23.95
C VAL A 593 -12.02 -13.90 -23.93
N LYS A 594 -11.38 -13.71 -25.09
CA LYS A 594 -10.00 -13.21 -25.16
C LYS A 594 -9.86 -11.86 -24.47
N SER A 595 -10.77 -10.92 -24.76
CA SER A 595 -10.75 -9.60 -24.12
C SER A 595 -10.94 -9.72 -22.60
N ALA A 596 -11.88 -10.56 -22.14
CA ALA A 596 -12.10 -10.80 -20.71
C ALA A 596 -10.90 -11.47 -20.03
N LEU A 597 -10.23 -12.41 -20.69
CA LEU A 597 -9.02 -13.07 -20.19
C LEU A 597 -7.92 -12.05 -19.93
N THR A 598 -7.63 -11.17 -20.89
CA THR A 598 -6.61 -10.13 -20.72
C THR A 598 -6.93 -9.19 -19.56
N LEU A 599 -8.21 -8.84 -19.34
CA LEU A 599 -8.61 -7.99 -18.22
C LEU A 599 -8.64 -8.72 -16.86
N ILE A 600 -8.81 -10.04 -16.85
CA ILE A 600 -8.82 -10.87 -15.63
C ILE A 600 -7.42 -11.34 -15.25
N HIS A 601 -6.49 -11.44 -16.19
CA HIS A 601 -5.13 -11.96 -15.98
C HIS A 601 -4.41 -11.34 -14.77
N PRO A 602 -4.48 -10.01 -14.52
CA PRO A 602 -3.89 -9.44 -13.31
C PRO A 602 -4.51 -9.92 -11.98
N ILE A 603 -5.74 -10.41 -12.01
CA ILE A 603 -6.53 -10.84 -10.84
C ILE A 603 -6.45 -12.35 -10.63
N ALA A 604 -6.59 -13.13 -11.71
CA ALA A 604 -6.62 -14.59 -11.71
C ALA A 604 -5.62 -15.16 -12.74
N PRO A 605 -4.31 -14.94 -12.50
CA PRO A 605 -3.25 -15.24 -13.47
C PRO A 605 -3.16 -16.74 -13.76
N THR A 606 -3.12 -17.59 -12.74
CA THR A 606 -2.99 -19.04 -12.89
C THR A 606 -4.12 -19.62 -13.75
N SER A 607 -5.37 -19.23 -13.49
CA SER A 607 -6.51 -19.69 -14.29
C SER A 607 -6.50 -19.12 -15.72
N CYS A 608 -6.11 -17.85 -15.89
CA CYS A 608 -5.99 -17.25 -17.22
C CYS A 608 -4.91 -17.93 -18.07
N GLU A 609 -3.76 -18.27 -17.49
CA GLU A 609 -2.70 -19.00 -18.17
C GLU A 609 -3.14 -20.41 -18.56
N MET A 610 -3.88 -21.10 -17.69
CA MET A 610 -4.49 -22.39 -18.05
C MET A 610 -5.44 -22.26 -19.26
N VAL A 611 -6.24 -21.19 -19.34
CA VAL A 611 -7.10 -20.97 -20.52
C VAL A 611 -6.25 -20.70 -21.76
N ARG A 612 -5.22 -19.86 -21.68
CA ARG A 612 -4.30 -19.59 -22.79
C ARG A 612 -3.65 -20.87 -23.31
N ASP A 613 -3.16 -21.72 -22.41
CA ASP A 613 -2.53 -22.99 -22.77
C ASP A 613 -3.51 -23.93 -23.49
N TYR A 614 -4.79 -23.93 -23.10
CA TYR A 614 -5.83 -24.68 -23.80
C TYR A 614 -6.21 -24.04 -25.14
N LEU A 615 -6.16 -22.71 -25.23
CA LEU A 615 -6.32 -21.98 -26.49
C LEU A 615 -5.14 -22.18 -27.44
N GLN A 616 -3.97 -22.61 -26.96
CA GLN A 616 -2.73 -22.75 -27.75
C GLN A 616 -2.31 -21.47 -28.49
N VAL A 617 -2.54 -20.31 -27.87
CA VAL A 617 -2.18 -19.00 -28.43
C VAL A 617 -0.93 -18.43 -27.77
N SER A 618 -0.25 -17.54 -28.48
CA SER A 618 0.97 -16.88 -27.98
C SER A 618 0.72 -16.02 -26.72
N GLU A 619 1.79 -15.74 -25.96
CA GLU A 619 1.75 -14.85 -24.77
C GLU A 619 1.32 -13.41 -25.12
N ASN A 620 1.31 -13.04 -26.40
CA ASN A 620 0.83 -11.75 -26.88
C ASN A 620 -0.65 -11.50 -26.56
N ILE A 621 -1.41 -12.52 -26.13
CA ILE A 621 -2.76 -12.33 -25.57
C ILE A 621 -2.78 -11.35 -24.39
N TRP A 622 -1.68 -11.26 -23.62
CA TRP A 622 -1.53 -10.33 -22.51
C TRP A 622 -1.05 -8.95 -22.94
N ASN A 623 -0.37 -8.85 -24.08
CA ASN A 623 0.12 -7.58 -24.60
C ASN A 623 -1.04 -6.69 -25.08
N TRP A 624 -1.14 -5.51 -24.47
CA TRP A 624 -2.19 -4.54 -24.78
C TRP A 624 -2.13 -3.93 -26.18
N ASP A 625 -1.05 -4.09 -26.93
CA ASP A 625 -0.99 -3.73 -28.36
C ASP A 625 -1.97 -4.58 -29.18
N TYR A 626 -2.23 -5.80 -28.74
CA TYR A 626 -3.17 -6.72 -29.37
C TYR A 626 -4.57 -6.64 -28.74
N ILE A 627 -4.85 -5.76 -27.76
CA ILE A 627 -6.09 -5.82 -26.96
C ILE A 627 -7.37 -5.79 -27.82
N PHE A 628 -7.38 -5.04 -28.92
CA PHE A 628 -8.52 -4.93 -29.85
C PHE A 628 -8.42 -5.86 -31.07
N GLU A 629 -7.34 -6.64 -31.19
CA GLU A 629 -7.18 -7.61 -32.26
C GLU A 629 -7.97 -8.90 -31.96
N PRO A 630 -8.49 -9.58 -33.00
CA PRO A 630 -9.15 -10.86 -32.84
C PRO A 630 -8.16 -11.94 -32.38
N ILE A 631 -8.71 -13.04 -31.84
CA ILE A 631 -7.89 -14.16 -31.34
C ILE A 631 -7.02 -14.79 -32.45
N SER A 632 -7.43 -14.68 -33.72
CA SER A 632 -6.65 -15.15 -34.87
C SER A 632 -5.30 -14.46 -35.03
N ALA A 633 -5.16 -13.22 -34.56
CA ALA A 633 -3.88 -12.49 -34.56
C ALA A 633 -2.84 -13.09 -33.58
N LEU A 634 -3.27 -14.01 -32.72
CA LEU A 634 -2.46 -14.62 -31.67
C LEU A 634 -2.08 -16.08 -31.98
N MET A 635 -2.48 -16.58 -33.15
CA MET A 635 -2.23 -17.94 -33.64
C MET A 635 -1.09 -17.94 -34.65
N ASP A 636 -0.22 -18.96 -34.61
CA ASP A 636 0.89 -19.09 -35.56
C ASP A 636 0.41 -19.34 -36.99
N ASP A 637 -0.53 -20.27 -37.17
CA ASP A 637 -1.22 -20.52 -38.44
C ASP A 637 -2.70 -20.80 -38.18
N VAL A 638 -3.54 -19.85 -38.57
CA VAL A 638 -4.98 -19.88 -38.32
C VAL A 638 -5.69 -21.05 -39.04
N ALA A 639 -5.10 -21.62 -40.09
CA ALA A 639 -5.69 -22.76 -40.81
C ALA A 639 -5.45 -24.10 -40.09
N THR A 640 -4.29 -24.24 -39.44
CA THR A 640 -3.88 -25.46 -38.74
C THR A 640 -4.09 -25.40 -37.23
N HIS A 641 -4.34 -24.21 -36.67
CA HIS A 641 -4.55 -24.02 -35.25
C HIS A 641 -5.73 -24.85 -34.72
N GLU A 642 -5.47 -25.63 -33.68
CA GLU A 642 -6.42 -26.51 -33.01
C GLU A 642 -6.36 -26.24 -31.50
N LEU A 643 -7.52 -26.24 -30.86
CA LEU A 643 -7.59 -26.09 -29.41
C LEU A 643 -7.10 -27.37 -28.73
N LYS A 644 -6.53 -27.25 -27.53
CA LYS A 644 -6.36 -28.43 -26.67
C LYS A 644 -7.75 -28.96 -26.32
N TYR A 645 -7.96 -30.27 -26.50
CA TYR A 645 -9.22 -30.90 -26.16
C TYR A 645 -9.55 -30.71 -24.67
N LEU A 646 -10.71 -30.13 -24.37
CA LEU A 646 -11.22 -29.94 -23.02
C LEU A 646 -12.01 -31.16 -22.57
N GLU A 647 -11.47 -31.86 -21.56
CA GLU A 647 -12.14 -33.01 -20.97
C GLU A 647 -13.40 -32.60 -20.18
N PRO A 648 -14.38 -33.51 -20.05
CA PRO A 648 -15.53 -33.27 -19.19
C PRO A 648 -15.09 -32.97 -17.75
N ARG A 649 -15.77 -32.01 -17.10
CA ARG A 649 -15.58 -31.63 -15.69
C ARG A 649 -14.26 -30.91 -15.36
N ILE A 650 -13.46 -30.52 -16.36
CA ILE A 650 -12.35 -29.60 -16.14
C ILE A 650 -12.91 -28.17 -16.03
N ASP A 651 -12.61 -27.52 -14.90
CA ASP A 651 -12.84 -26.10 -14.66
C ASP A 651 -11.51 -25.35 -14.74
N PHE A 652 -11.51 -24.24 -15.49
CA PHE A 652 -10.37 -23.33 -15.56
C PHE A 652 -10.25 -22.54 -14.25
N PHE A 653 -11.37 -21.95 -13.82
CA PHE A 653 -11.47 -21.22 -12.56
C PHE A 653 -12.13 -22.12 -11.51
N LYS A 654 -11.30 -22.84 -10.76
CA LYS A 654 -11.76 -23.86 -9.81
C LYS A 654 -12.34 -23.24 -8.54
N LYS A 655 -13.34 -23.92 -7.98
CA LYS A 655 -13.78 -23.70 -6.60
C LYS A 655 -12.81 -24.37 -5.63
N HIS A 656 -12.70 -23.84 -4.43
CA HIS A 656 -11.95 -24.49 -3.36
C HIS A 656 -12.60 -25.83 -2.98
N GLU A 657 -11.81 -26.82 -2.55
CA GLU A 657 -12.30 -28.17 -2.23
C GLU A 657 -13.37 -28.16 -1.13
N SER A 658 -13.27 -27.25 -0.17
CA SER A 658 -14.26 -27.05 0.90
C SER A 658 -15.66 -26.72 0.39
N GLN A 659 -15.80 -26.25 -0.85
CA GLN A 659 -17.05 -25.76 -1.43
C GLN A 659 -17.87 -26.86 -2.14
N PHE A 660 -17.35 -28.09 -2.19
CA PHE A 660 -18.05 -29.26 -2.75
C PHE A 660 -18.72 -30.13 -1.67
N LYS A 661 -18.58 -29.75 -0.41
CA LYS A 661 -19.13 -30.48 0.75
C LYS A 661 -20.58 -30.09 1.03
#